data_AF-A0AAI9TUD6-F1
#
_entry.id   AF-A0AAI9TUD6-F1
#
_cell.length_a   1.000
_cell.length_b   1.000
_cell.length_c   1.000
_cell.angle_alpha   90.00
_cell.angle_beta   90.00
_cell.angle_gamma   90.00
#
_symmetry.space_group_name_H-M   'P 1'
#
loop_
_entity.id
_entity.type
_entity.pdbx_description
1 polymer ?
#
loop_
_entity_poly.entity_id
_entity_poly.type
_entity_poly.pdbx_seq_one_letter_code
_entity_poly.pdbx_strand_id
1 'polypeptide(L)'
;MKSKEVSEAGPIMCIDELQEKARLYNETGVVPVLDVQVRIARSDRVIPSDMKSTLQKAVGNIERTLSRKIDRGSGKENSLAEANDSTCKKQNNVINVIDPTMYPLVFGRSRVLPTHEIDLHDCLGHISQGITIKVPGQKETQKYVDGIYHTLFSSQSQWLPCNIEFPDGINAKITSYINNLHPREHRTVYSVLENIITQIMPMWNMVYSSVYDHTMRCDLRIDCTEAGWKYPNTPPYDPLNIRDDLMNGVIDDDEWQRRTDEWLRDFRVVDRPEPHVKEDRAFHRSSHKHNNSVTPQGIANFTGMLGKAGGIQIVVKIRAMYPTPEDPICDLQNEFGLDGALNEHIVATAVYFFEDENVTDSNVSFQTRFQGLNFEEDCTFVVGDLRPLDEIFGLRHKTPSLQKIGSATMREGLVLVYPNVMQQKESAFQLKDPTQPGHRKVLTLYLVDPRVEILSTANVPPQQADWWAAEFTSREGQMKGLPKESPGEQVPACEDAVHDGHKVLPQVLEWHTYLRNSSRRADTISCAVLDLVDQYMLVEDPKRRFPSTALCKELDRIVSEAESTYRLEVERGTLKKESEETLKALLKLDNLAPSIAAPFSQLSADSKRTDDAKLSSPTPSLRNRSSSAVRSHRVRKSVRFEKIVSGKTVNREEVIKTGLGISSLAEEPEDIDSSSQGPGPPLPGVSIRPPTPEDSNFNPSPEPEDPVDIEGGATSFKAPSCHEIAIVQEYHRRSQSWAENQGVWASIVRKAREEDRYMSQYISNRDIIFVVDNAATMKSHWEDVKIKVLTLAMMIGTLDKNGLGLVFTLGSDNNVFEAKGRKMPSKFPQSLSNAYQNIDDRSRTDMATTLARRFDAYKNYSKMQTLLILTDGLWEGSNLTDDVEHLITQFVEGLKKKVGKRERRWFSIQFISFGKSKAALERLRKLDDELKTVEDVVDTKPWYTDNVESLIVGSILQAEDAAQPSTSGLQLADHTPSSSRTNSINQSKRNLKKRVAGLLGP
;
A
#
# COMPACT_ATOMS: atom_id res chain seq x y z
N MET A 1 26.15 -41.56 -0.89
CA MET A 1 25.44 -41.02 -2.07
C MET A 1 25.07 -42.19 -2.96
N LYS A 2 23.78 -42.54 -3.07
CA LYS A 2 23.29 -43.37 -4.18
C LYS A 2 22.97 -42.42 -5.34
N SER A 3 23.02 -42.92 -6.57
CA SER A 3 22.33 -42.29 -7.70
C SER A 3 20.85 -42.10 -7.34
N LYS A 4 20.34 -40.89 -7.51
CA LYS A 4 18.91 -40.72 -7.80
C LYS A 4 18.78 -41.00 -9.28
N GLU A 5 18.14 -42.10 -9.63
CA GLU A 5 17.87 -42.46 -11.02
C GLU A 5 16.92 -41.41 -11.59
N VAL A 6 17.42 -40.64 -12.55
CA VAL A 6 16.61 -39.81 -13.45
C VAL A 6 16.37 -40.69 -14.66
N SER A 7 15.11 -40.93 -15.02
CA SER A 7 14.82 -41.74 -16.20
C SER A 7 15.28 -41.02 -17.47
N GLU A 8 15.66 -41.79 -18.50
CA GLU A 8 16.19 -41.23 -19.74
C GLU A 8 15.12 -40.45 -20.53
N ALA A 9 13.83 -40.74 -20.30
CA ALA A 9 12.70 -40.08 -20.94
C ALA A 9 12.67 -38.56 -20.73
N GLY A 10 12.98 -38.09 -19.51
CA GLY A 10 13.00 -36.65 -19.18
C GLY A 10 14.00 -35.84 -20.02
N PRO A 11 15.31 -36.16 -19.97
CA PRO A 11 16.32 -35.54 -20.82
C PRO A 11 16.03 -35.64 -22.32
N ILE A 12 15.52 -36.79 -22.80
CA ILE A 12 15.18 -36.98 -24.22
C ILE A 12 14.03 -36.05 -24.64
N MET A 13 12.95 -35.96 -23.86
CA MET A 13 11.83 -35.06 -24.15
C MET A 13 12.29 -33.60 -24.20
N CYS A 14 13.18 -33.17 -23.29
CA CYS A 14 13.73 -31.81 -23.30
C CYS A 14 14.57 -31.53 -24.56
N ILE A 15 15.40 -32.47 -25.00
CA ILE A 15 16.17 -32.34 -26.27
C ILE A 15 15.22 -32.21 -27.47
N ASP A 16 14.14 -32.98 -27.47
CA ASP A 16 13.17 -32.98 -28.57
C ASP A 16 12.31 -31.71 -28.62
N GLU A 17 11.84 -31.21 -27.46
CA GLU A 17 11.15 -29.91 -27.37
C GLU A 17 12.07 -28.77 -27.84
N LEU A 18 13.35 -28.79 -27.45
CA LEU A 18 14.33 -27.81 -27.90
C LEU A 18 14.58 -27.87 -29.41
N GLN A 19 14.57 -29.06 -30.03
CA GLN A 19 14.65 -29.19 -31.49
C GLN A 19 13.39 -28.69 -32.21
N GLU A 20 12.19 -28.99 -31.70
CA GLU A 20 10.91 -28.49 -32.25
C GLU A 20 10.89 -26.95 -32.20
N LYS A 21 11.26 -26.36 -31.06
CA LYS A 21 11.35 -24.91 -30.86
C LYS A 21 12.45 -24.23 -31.68
N ALA A 22 13.62 -24.86 -31.85
CA ALA A 22 14.71 -24.31 -32.66
C ALA A 22 14.34 -24.20 -34.15
N ARG A 23 13.60 -25.19 -34.70
CA ARG A 23 13.08 -25.13 -36.08
C ARG A 23 12.06 -24.01 -36.23
N LEU A 24 11.08 -23.95 -35.34
CA LEU A 24 10.04 -22.91 -35.33
C LEU A 24 10.64 -21.50 -35.26
N TYR A 25 11.63 -21.28 -34.38
CA TYR A 25 12.35 -20.01 -34.26
C TYR A 25 13.18 -19.66 -35.50
N ASN A 26 13.83 -20.65 -36.12
CA ASN A 26 14.59 -20.44 -37.34
C ASN A 26 13.69 -19.99 -38.52
N GLU A 27 12.49 -20.56 -38.63
CA GLU A 27 11.53 -20.28 -39.70
C GLU A 27 10.67 -19.03 -39.47
N THR A 28 10.32 -18.71 -38.22
CA THR A 28 9.39 -17.60 -37.90
C THR A 28 10.00 -16.44 -37.12
N GLY A 29 11.19 -16.62 -36.53
CA GLY A 29 11.75 -15.67 -35.55
C GLY A 29 11.05 -15.66 -34.19
N VAL A 30 9.99 -16.45 -33.98
CA VAL A 30 9.20 -16.53 -32.75
C VAL A 30 9.44 -17.87 -32.06
N VAL A 31 9.55 -17.86 -30.72
CA VAL A 31 9.68 -19.07 -29.92
C VAL A 31 8.72 -19.04 -28.72
N PRO A 32 7.95 -20.11 -28.47
CA PRO A 32 7.21 -20.26 -27.22
C PRO A 32 8.17 -20.70 -26.10
N VAL A 33 8.28 -19.88 -25.05
CA VAL A 33 9.27 -20.07 -23.97
C VAL A 33 8.71 -20.79 -22.75
N LEU A 34 7.44 -20.53 -22.42
CA LEU A 34 6.73 -21.14 -21.31
C LEU A 34 5.38 -21.63 -21.84
N ASP A 35 5.30 -22.94 -22.08
CA ASP A 35 4.09 -23.67 -22.44
C ASP A 35 3.65 -24.49 -21.22
N VAL A 36 2.58 -24.08 -20.54
CA VAL A 36 2.05 -24.72 -19.32
C VAL A 36 0.53 -24.51 -19.28
N GLN A 37 -0.21 -25.31 -20.05
CA GLN A 37 -1.61 -25.11 -20.44
C GLN A 37 -1.86 -23.85 -21.30
N VAL A 38 -1.31 -22.70 -20.88
CA VAL A 38 -1.22 -21.44 -21.63
C VAL A 38 0.18 -21.27 -22.26
N ARG A 39 0.35 -20.29 -23.15
CA ARG A 39 1.60 -20.07 -23.91
C ARG A 39 2.14 -18.65 -23.76
N ILE A 40 3.46 -18.51 -23.56
CA ILE A 40 4.20 -17.25 -23.64
C ILE A 40 5.12 -17.25 -24.85
N ALA A 41 5.02 -16.22 -25.70
CA ALA A 41 5.80 -16.03 -26.92
C ALA A 41 6.97 -15.07 -26.70
N ARG A 42 8.12 -15.32 -27.33
CA ARG A 42 9.30 -14.45 -27.32
C ARG A 42 9.90 -14.30 -28.73
N SER A 43 10.47 -13.14 -29.03
CA SER A 43 11.26 -12.91 -30.25
C SER A 43 12.25 -11.77 -30.08
N ASP A 44 13.46 -11.89 -30.64
CA ASP A 44 14.42 -10.80 -30.91
C ASP A 44 14.57 -10.48 -32.41
N ARG A 45 13.71 -11.05 -33.28
CA ARG A 45 13.77 -10.91 -34.75
C ARG A 45 12.51 -10.32 -35.38
N VAL A 46 11.38 -10.31 -34.66
CA VAL A 46 10.07 -9.87 -35.17
C VAL A 46 9.98 -8.36 -35.40
N ILE A 47 10.79 -7.54 -34.72
CA ILE A 47 10.89 -6.09 -34.96
C ILE A 47 12.21 -5.78 -35.69
N PRO A 48 12.16 -5.36 -36.96
CA PRO A 48 13.34 -4.92 -37.73
C PRO A 48 14.12 -3.77 -37.09
N SER A 49 15.43 -3.70 -37.36
CA SER A 49 16.35 -2.73 -36.74
C SER A 49 16.14 -1.28 -37.21
N ASP A 50 15.62 -1.08 -38.43
CA ASP A 50 15.18 0.21 -38.95
C ASP A 50 13.87 0.67 -38.28
N MET A 51 12.91 -0.25 -38.06
CA MET A 51 11.69 0.01 -37.31
C MET A 51 12.01 0.40 -35.86
N LYS A 52 12.90 -0.36 -35.19
CA LYS A 52 13.46 -0.03 -33.87
C LYS A 52 14.10 1.35 -33.85
N SER A 53 14.99 1.66 -34.80
CA SER A 53 15.65 2.96 -34.88
C SER A 53 14.67 4.11 -35.12
N THR A 54 13.59 3.87 -35.84
CA THR A 54 12.54 4.86 -36.09
C THR A 54 11.70 5.10 -34.82
N LEU A 55 11.40 4.05 -34.03
CA LEU A 55 10.77 4.19 -32.72
C LEU A 55 11.65 5.00 -31.76
N GLN A 56 12.93 4.64 -31.62
CA GLN A 56 13.90 5.37 -30.78
C GLN A 56 13.94 6.87 -31.12
N LYS A 57 14.06 7.22 -32.42
CA LYS A 57 14.04 8.60 -32.89
C LYS A 57 12.72 9.33 -32.61
N ALA A 58 11.59 8.64 -32.75
CA ALA A 58 10.27 9.24 -32.55
C ALA A 58 9.94 9.44 -31.07
N VAL A 59 10.25 8.48 -30.20
CA VAL A 59 10.15 8.62 -28.74
C VAL A 59 11.10 9.71 -28.23
N GLY A 60 12.36 9.72 -28.69
CA GLY A 60 13.34 10.77 -28.37
C GLY A 60 12.90 12.19 -28.78
N ASN A 61 12.01 12.34 -29.76
CA ASN A 61 11.41 13.63 -30.08
C ASN A 61 10.34 14.06 -29.06
N ILE A 62 9.58 13.13 -28.48
CA ILE A 62 8.63 13.41 -27.39
C ILE A 62 9.41 13.71 -26.11
N GLU A 63 10.39 12.88 -25.74
CA GLU A 63 11.24 13.08 -24.56
C GLU A 63 11.85 14.50 -24.56
N ARG A 64 12.51 14.90 -25.66
CA ARG A 64 13.06 16.26 -25.84
C ARG A 64 12.00 17.38 -25.89
N THR A 65 10.73 17.08 -26.07
CA THR A 65 9.63 18.06 -26.02
C THR A 65 9.06 18.17 -24.62
N LEU A 66 8.98 17.05 -23.87
CA LEU A 66 8.62 17.02 -22.46
C LEU A 66 9.66 17.76 -21.61
N SER A 67 10.96 17.50 -21.79
CA SER A 67 12.04 18.25 -21.12
C SER A 67 11.89 19.75 -21.35
N ARG A 68 11.72 20.20 -22.61
CA ARG A 68 11.52 21.63 -22.91
C ARG A 68 10.23 22.23 -22.35
N LYS A 69 9.16 21.45 -22.15
CA LYS A 69 7.94 21.91 -21.47
C LYS A 69 8.20 22.10 -19.97
N ILE A 70 9.04 21.26 -19.35
CA ILE A 70 9.57 21.47 -17.99
C ILE A 70 10.43 22.75 -17.99
N ASP A 71 11.53 22.79 -18.75
CA ASP A 71 12.50 23.91 -18.78
C ASP A 71 11.84 25.28 -18.98
N ARG A 72 10.83 25.38 -19.86
CA ARG A 72 10.12 26.64 -20.17
C ARG A 72 9.01 26.99 -19.18
N GLY A 73 8.44 26.01 -18.49
CA GLY A 73 7.54 26.25 -17.36
C GLY A 73 8.30 26.59 -16.07
N SER A 74 9.58 26.20 -15.98
CA SER A 74 10.36 26.21 -14.74
C SER A 74 11.62 27.08 -14.85
N GLY A 75 11.48 28.39 -14.62
CA GLY A 75 12.61 29.32 -14.42
C GLY A 75 13.47 29.03 -13.15
N LYS A 76 13.14 27.94 -12.45
CA LYS A 76 13.93 27.22 -11.44
C LYS A 76 13.59 25.74 -11.65
N GLU A 77 14.57 24.85 -11.66
CA GLU A 77 14.35 23.41 -11.82
C GLU A 77 13.26 22.90 -10.87
N ASN A 78 12.24 22.21 -11.39
CA ASN A 78 11.30 21.47 -10.55
C ASN A 78 10.66 20.31 -11.34
N SER A 79 10.72 19.11 -10.76
CA SER A 79 10.28 17.88 -11.42
C SER A 79 8.76 17.81 -11.54
N LEU A 80 8.25 17.61 -12.76
CA LEU A 80 6.86 17.24 -13.03
C LEU A 80 6.63 15.76 -12.66
N ALA A 81 6.64 15.48 -11.36
CA ALA A 81 6.63 14.12 -10.80
C ALA A 81 5.67 13.89 -9.60
N GLU A 82 4.92 14.90 -9.16
CA GLU A 82 3.91 14.75 -8.08
C GLU A 82 2.47 14.77 -8.61
N ALA A 83 2.15 13.76 -9.42
CA ALA A 83 0.79 13.41 -9.83
C ALA A 83 0.62 11.87 -9.92
N ASN A 84 1.20 11.14 -8.97
CA ASN A 84 1.10 9.69 -8.81
C ASN A 84 1.05 9.30 -7.31
N ASP A 85 0.65 8.06 -7.03
CA ASP A 85 0.19 7.64 -5.70
C ASP A 85 1.29 7.62 -4.60
N SER A 86 0.81 7.78 -3.37
CA SER A 86 1.48 8.14 -2.13
C SER A 86 2.46 7.13 -1.52
N THR A 87 2.94 6.15 -2.29
CA THR A 87 3.79 5.03 -1.82
C THR A 87 5.24 5.04 -2.33
N CYS A 88 5.54 5.64 -3.49
CA CYS A 88 6.84 5.45 -4.16
C CYS A 88 7.77 6.68 -4.21
N LYS A 89 8.36 7.07 -3.07
CA LYS A 89 9.44 8.09 -3.00
C LYS A 89 10.82 7.62 -3.54
N LYS A 90 10.81 6.85 -4.63
CA LYS A 90 11.98 6.35 -5.38
C LYS A 90 11.90 6.59 -6.90
N GLN A 91 10.77 7.10 -7.42
CA GLN A 91 10.49 7.07 -8.86
C GLN A 91 11.05 8.25 -9.69
N ASN A 92 11.99 9.05 -9.16
CA ASN A 92 12.63 10.15 -9.90
C ASN A 92 13.31 9.68 -11.21
N ASN A 93 13.69 8.41 -11.29
CA ASN A 93 14.36 7.78 -12.43
C ASN A 93 13.38 7.17 -13.46
N VAL A 94 12.10 7.59 -13.50
CA VAL A 94 11.07 7.04 -14.41
C VAL A 94 10.28 8.14 -15.12
N ILE A 95 10.30 8.15 -16.45
CA ILE A 95 9.53 9.05 -17.31
C ILE A 95 8.48 8.23 -18.09
N ASN A 96 7.20 8.44 -17.81
CA ASN A 96 6.11 7.83 -18.58
C ASN A 96 5.76 8.70 -19.79
N VAL A 97 6.39 8.43 -20.93
CA VAL A 97 6.21 9.15 -22.21
C VAL A 97 4.79 9.00 -22.76
N ILE A 98 4.20 7.82 -22.59
CA ILE A 98 2.76 7.55 -22.77
C ILE A 98 2.31 6.73 -21.56
N ASP A 99 1.31 7.17 -20.82
CA ASP A 99 0.73 6.40 -19.71
C ASP A 99 -0.80 6.37 -19.83
N PRO A 100 -1.46 5.20 -19.84
CA PRO A 100 -2.91 5.12 -19.84
C PRO A 100 -3.57 5.58 -18.54
N THR A 101 -2.81 5.71 -17.46
CA THR A 101 -3.27 6.34 -16.20
C THR A 101 -3.44 7.86 -16.30
N MET A 102 -2.84 8.51 -17.30
CA MET A 102 -3.07 9.92 -17.59
C MET A 102 -4.32 10.08 -18.48
N TYR A 103 -5.21 11.02 -18.13
CA TYR A 103 -6.45 11.30 -18.87
C TYR A 103 -7.38 10.08 -19.14
N PRO A 104 -7.63 9.17 -18.17
CA PRO A 104 -8.56 8.06 -18.34
C PRO A 104 -10.01 8.56 -18.45
N LEU A 105 -10.94 7.66 -18.80
CA LEU A 105 -12.37 7.89 -18.55
C LEU A 105 -12.58 7.93 -17.04
N VAL A 106 -13.07 9.05 -16.50
CA VAL A 106 -13.48 9.21 -15.10
C VAL A 106 -15.00 9.26 -15.04
N PHE A 107 -15.64 8.26 -14.42
CA PHE A 107 -17.09 8.19 -14.36
C PHE A 107 -17.67 9.38 -13.57
N GLY A 108 -18.80 9.92 -14.03
CA GLY A 108 -19.40 11.15 -13.53
C GLY A 108 -18.75 12.46 -14.03
N ARG A 109 -17.51 12.43 -14.55
CA ARG A 109 -16.73 13.64 -14.89
C ARG A 109 -16.35 13.76 -16.37
N SER A 110 -15.80 12.73 -16.98
CA SER A 110 -15.40 12.77 -18.39
C SER A 110 -16.63 12.80 -19.31
N ARG A 111 -16.53 13.53 -20.42
CA ARG A 111 -17.58 13.56 -21.45
C ARG A 111 -17.36 12.45 -22.47
N VAL A 112 -18.45 11.84 -22.91
CA VAL A 112 -18.49 10.75 -23.88
C VAL A 112 -19.54 11.05 -24.94
N LEU A 113 -19.27 10.67 -26.18
CA LEU A 113 -20.18 10.75 -27.32
C LEU A 113 -21.03 9.47 -27.36
N PRO A 114 -22.34 9.52 -27.06
CA PRO A 114 -23.15 8.31 -26.86
C PRO A 114 -23.75 7.72 -28.16
N THR A 115 -23.53 8.37 -29.31
CA THR A 115 -24.21 8.06 -30.59
C THR A 115 -23.33 8.23 -31.83
N HIS A 116 -22.03 8.51 -31.65
CA HIS A 116 -21.09 8.81 -32.73
C HIS A 116 -19.66 8.57 -32.24
N GLU A 117 -18.77 8.22 -33.16
CA GLU A 117 -17.34 8.02 -32.92
C GLU A 117 -16.50 9.00 -33.72
N ILE A 118 -15.40 9.47 -33.12
CA ILE A 118 -14.44 10.42 -33.72
C ILE A 118 -13.20 9.70 -34.23
N ASP A 119 -12.62 10.21 -35.31
CA ASP A 119 -11.44 9.63 -35.97
C ASP A 119 -10.14 10.37 -35.61
N LEU A 120 -9.01 9.81 -36.05
CA LEU A 120 -7.67 10.34 -35.82
C LEU A 120 -7.43 11.73 -36.45
N HIS A 121 -8.31 12.21 -37.34
CA HIS A 121 -8.20 13.46 -38.07
C HIS A 121 -9.14 14.55 -37.52
N ASP A 122 -10.37 14.19 -37.13
CA ASP A 122 -11.41 15.11 -36.66
C ASP A 122 -11.46 15.28 -35.13
N CYS A 123 -10.95 14.33 -34.33
CA CYS A 123 -11.11 14.30 -32.86
C CYS A 123 -10.79 15.60 -32.11
N LEU A 124 -9.83 16.40 -32.60
CA LEU A 124 -9.47 17.71 -32.03
C LEU A 124 -10.58 18.77 -32.18
N GLY A 125 -11.47 18.64 -33.16
CA GLY A 125 -12.69 19.45 -33.30
C GLY A 125 -13.82 19.05 -32.34
N HIS A 126 -13.72 17.88 -31.69
CA HIS A 126 -14.73 17.35 -30.76
C HIS A 126 -14.39 17.55 -29.28
N ILE A 127 -13.28 18.22 -28.96
CA ILE A 127 -12.92 18.60 -27.59
C ILE A 127 -14.10 19.33 -26.92
N SER A 128 -14.38 18.99 -25.65
CA SER A 128 -15.52 19.46 -24.82
C SER A 128 -16.93 19.02 -25.24
N GLN A 129 -17.11 18.29 -26.35
CA GLN A 129 -18.40 17.72 -26.73
C GLN A 129 -18.76 16.49 -25.88
N GLY A 130 -20.02 16.03 -25.95
CA GLY A 130 -20.49 14.82 -25.27
C GLY A 130 -21.11 15.05 -23.87
N ILE A 131 -21.62 13.97 -23.29
CA ILE A 131 -22.33 13.94 -22.00
C ILE A 131 -21.52 13.19 -20.94
N THR A 132 -21.73 13.46 -19.65
CA THR A 132 -21.12 12.67 -18.58
C THR A 132 -21.90 11.37 -18.36
N ILE A 133 -21.18 10.25 -18.26
CA ILE A 133 -21.76 8.95 -17.91
C ILE A 133 -21.86 8.83 -16.38
N LYS A 134 -22.94 8.25 -15.87
CA LYS A 134 -23.15 8.05 -14.42
C LYS A 134 -22.10 7.11 -13.82
N VAL A 135 -21.79 7.32 -12.53
CA VAL A 135 -20.94 6.41 -11.75
C VAL A 135 -21.59 5.02 -11.68
N PRO A 136 -20.90 3.92 -12.05
CA PRO A 136 -21.43 2.57 -11.99
C PRO A 136 -21.87 2.16 -10.57
N GLY A 137 -23.04 1.54 -10.46
CA GLY A 137 -23.60 1.07 -9.20
C GLY A 137 -22.97 -0.23 -8.70
N GLN A 138 -23.15 -0.54 -7.41
CA GLN A 138 -22.62 -1.79 -6.80
C GLN A 138 -23.02 -3.07 -7.56
N LYS A 139 -24.22 -3.11 -8.16
CA LYS A 139 -24.69 -4.27 -8.96
C LYS A 139 -23.97 -4.43 -10.30
N GLU A 140 -23.36 -3.37 -10.80
CA GLU A 140 -22.62 -3.35 -12.07
C GLU A 140 -21.13 -3.64 -11.82
N THR A 141 -20.61 -3.26 -10.65
CA THR A 141 -19.20 -3.45 -10.29
C THR A 141 -18.90 -4.72 -9.49
N GLN A 142 -19.90 -5.35 -8.87
CA GLN A 142 -19.72 -6.56 -8.06
C GLN A 142 -20.23 -7.83 -8.73
N LYS A 143 -19.44 -8.90 -8.66
CA LYS A 143 -19.89 -10.28 -8.93
C LYS A 143 -19.92 -11.10 -7.65
N TYR A 144 -20.90 -12.01 -7.58
CA TYR A 144 -20.96 -13.04 -6.54
C TYR A 144 -20.13 -14.25 -7.00
N VAL A 145 -19.09 -14.59 -6.25
CA VAL A 145 -18.16 -15.72 -6.51
C VAL A 145 -17.88 -16.39 -5.17
N ASP A 146 -17.90 -17.72 -5.12
CA ASP A 146 -17.54 -18.54 -3.95
C ASP A 146 -18.17 -18.06 -2.61
N GLY A 147 -19.41 -17.58 -2.67
CA GLY A 147 -20.18 -17.11 -1.52
C GLY A 147 -20.01 -15.62 -1.16
N ILE A 148 -19.14 -14.89 -1.85
CA ILE A 148 -18.70 -13.51 -1.54
C ILE A 148 -19.01 -12.56 -2.72
N TYR A 149 -19.42 -11.32 -2.41
CA TYR A 149 -19.46 -10.25 -3.41
C TYR A 149 -18.07 -9.62 -3.55
N HIS A 150 -17.44 -9.81 -4.70
CA HIS A 150 -16.18 -9.17 -5.07
C HIS A 150 -16.48 -7.96 -5.96
N THR A 151 -16.02 -6.77 -5.56
CA THR A 151 -15.91 -5.62 -6.47
C THR A 151 -14.80 -5.93 -7.48
N LEU A 152 -15.19 -6.28 -8.70
CA LEU A 152 -14.28 -6.73 -9.75
C LEU A 152 -14.00 -5.64 -10.79
N PHE A 153 -14.97 -4.76 -11.03
CA PHE A 153 -14.85 -3.66 -11.98
C PHE A 153 -14.68 -2.34 -11.23
N SER A 154 -13.84 -1.43 -11.74
CA SER A 154 -13.66 -0.10 -11.19
C SER A 154 -14.93 0.74 -11.31
N SER A 155 -15.34 1.40 -10.22
CA SER A 155 -16.42 2.40 -10.23
C SER A 155 -15.91 3.82 -10.45
N GLN A 156 -14.59 4.03 -10.50
CA GLN A 156 -13.97 5.37 -10.54
C GLN A 156 -13.52 5.76 -11.95
N SER A 157 -12.85 4.83 -12.64
CA SER A 157 -12.21 5.09 -13.93
C SER A 157 -11.98 3.85 -14.77
N GLN A 158 -11.69 4.07 -16.06
CA GLN A 158 -11.30 3.07 -17.04
C GLN A 158 -10.20 3.67 -17.95
N TRP A 159 -9.14 2.92 -18.24
CA TRP A 159 -8.21 3.27 -19.31
C TRP A 159 -8.91 3.33 -20.67
N LEU A 160 -8.45 4.27 -21.51
CA LEU A 160 -8.98 4.48 -22.85
C LEU A 160 -8.06 3.78 -23.88
N PRO A 161 -8.48 2.66 -24.50
CA PRO A 161 -7.79 2.13 -25.66
C PRO A 161 -7.96 3.05 -26.87
N CYS A 162 -7.16 2.81 -27.90
CA CYS A 162 -7.42 3.27 -29.26
C CYS A 162 -8.00 2.12 -30.12
N ASN A 163 -8.86 2.47 -31.07
CA ASN A 163 -9.41 1.54 -32.06
C ASN A 163 -8.38 1.30 -33.18
N ILE A 164 -8.25 0.05 -33.61
CA ILE A 164 -7.33 -0.38 -34.67
C ILE A 164 -8.06 -1.28 -35.67
N GLU A 165 -7.97 -0.93 -36.95
CA GLU A 165 -8.50 -1.70 -38.06
C GLU A 165 -7.41 -2.41 -38.87
N PHE A 166 -7.83 -3.35 -39.72
CA PHE A 166 -6.96 -4.07 -40.67
C PHE A 166 -7.58 -4.01 -42.07
N PRO A 167 -7.49 -2.87 -42.80
CA PRO A 167 -8.26 -2.66 -44.04
C PRO A 167 -7.90 -3.60 -45.20
N ASP A 168 -6.72 -4.22 -45.16
CA ASP A 168 -6.26 -5.27 -46.08
C ASP A 168 -6.19 -6.66 -45.41
N GLY A 169 -6.67 -6.78 -44.17
CA GLY A 169 -6.64 -8.00 -43.35
C GLY A 169 -5.28 -8.34 -42.72
N ILE A 170 -4.25 -7.50 -42.87
CA ILE A 170 -2.89 -7.76 -42.37
C ILE A 170 -2.28 -6.55 -41.66
N ASN A 171 -2.27 -5.38 -42.29
CA ASN A 171 -1.59 -4.19 -41.81
C ASN A 171 -2.51 -3.36 -40.89
N ALA A 172 -2.07 -3.13 -39.66
CA ALA A 172 -2.81 -2.34 -38.69
C ALA A 172 -2.90 -0.86 -39.11
N LYS A 173 -4.08 -0.26 -38.92
CA LYS A 173 -4.33 1.18 -39.00
C LYS A 173 -4.94 1.66 -37.69
N ILE A 174 -4.36 2.67 -37.06
CA ILE A 174 -4.90 3.26 -35.83
C ILE A 174 -5.97 4.28 -36.24
N THR A 175 -7.23 4.05 -35.88
CA THR A 175 -8.38 4.86 -36.37
C THR A 175 -8.82 5.93 -35.38
N SER A 176 -8.58 5.77 -34.08
CA SER A 176 -8.79 6.81 -33.05
C SER A 176 -7.47 7.24 -32.38
N TYR A 177 -7.45 8.38 -31.70
CA TYR A 177 -6.20 8.89 -31.11
C TYR A 177 -5.67 7.98 -29.97
N ILE A 178 -4.35 7.84 -29.82
CA ILE A 178 -3.76 7.18 -28.66
C ILE A 178 -3.84 8.14 -27.47
N ASN A 179 -4.37 7.69 -26.34
CA ASN A 179 -4.45 8.50 -25.13
C ASN A 179 -3.07 9.03 -24.71
N ASN A 180 -3.00 10.28 -24.27
CA ASN A 180 -1.77 11.03 -23.98
C ASN A 180 -0.80 11.25 -25.18
N LEU A 181 -1.19 10.99 -26.43
CA LEU A 181 -0.32 11.13 -27.61
C LEU A 181 -0.96 12.01 -28.71
N HIS A 182 -0.49 13.25 -28.86
CA HIS A 182 -1.11 14.22 -29.77
C HIS A 182 -1.12 13.74 -31.25
N PRO A 183 -2.29 13.62 -31.91
CA PRO A 183 -2.41 12.95 -33.21
C PRO A 183 -1.69 13.70 -34.35
N ARG A 184 -1.79 15.03 -34.39
CA ARG A 184 -1.07 15.86 -35.39
C ARG A 184 0.45 15.95 -35.13
N GLU A 185 0.86 16.35 -33.92
CA GLU A 185 2.29 16.54 -33.60
C GLU A 185 3.13 15.26 -33.59
N HIS A 186 2.54 14.10 -33.28
CA HIS A 186 3.28 12.85 -33.07
C HIS A 186 2.95 11.76 -34.11
N ARG A 187 2.43 12.16 -35.29
CA ARG A 187 2.04 11.27 -36.40
C ARG A 187 3.06 10.17 -36.75
N THR A 188 4.37 10.47 -36.64
CA THR A 188 5.44 9.49 -36.87
C THR A 188 5.39 8.32 -35.88
N VAL A 189 5.02 8.56 -34.61
CA VAL A 189 4.87 7.51 -33.60
C VAL A 189 3.70 6.60 -33.95
N TYR A 190 2.55 7.15 -34.35
CA TYR A 190 1.41 6.37 -34.83
C TYR A 190 1.82 5.44 -35.99
N SER A 191 2.49 5.98 -37.02
CA SER A 191 2.93 5.19 -38.18
C SER A 191 3.95 4.09 -37.84
N VAL A 192 4.76 4.28 -36.79
CA VAL A 192 5.69 3.24 -36.31
C VAL A 192 4.96 2.21 -35.45
N LEU A 193 4.02 2.63 -34.60
CA LEU A 193 3.22 1.71 -33.77
C LEU A 193 2.33 0.82 -34.64
N GLU A 194 1.71 1.33 -35.71
CA GLU A 194 0.98 0.52 -36.71
C GLU A 194 1.84 -0.64 -37.24
N ASN A 195 3.08 -0.35 -37.64
CA ASN A 195 4.00 -1.37 -38.14
C ASN A 195 4.40 -2.37 -37.05
N ILE A 196 4.65 -1.91 -35.81
CA ILE A 196 4.97 -2.78 -34.66
C ILE A 196 3.79 -3.68 -34.30
N ILE A 197 2.56 -3.14 -34.23
CA ILE A 197 1.32 -3.89 -33.97
C ILE A 197 1.12 -4.98 -35.04
N THR A 198 1.37 -4.65 -36.31
CA THR A 198 1.34 -5.61 -37.44
C THR A 198 2.33 -6.76 -37.23
N GLN A 199 3.57 -6.47 -36.78
CA GLN A 199 4.58 -7.50 -36.49
C GLN A 199 4.26 -8.32 -35.23
N ILE A 200 3.59 -7.76 -34.22
CA ILE A 200 3.24 -8.46 -32.97
C ILE A 200 1.98 -9.32 -33.13
N MET A 201 1.10 -9.03 -34.09
CA MET A 201 -0.17 -9.74 -34.31
C MET A 201 -0.06 -11.28 -34.40
N PRO A 202 0.93 -11.89 -35.08
CA PRO A 202 1.17 -13.33 -35.04
C PRO A 202 1.41 -13.89 -33.62
N MET A 203 2.11 -13.14 -32.77
CA MET A 203 2.40 -13.54 -31.39
C MET A 203 1.15 -13.42 -30.52
N TRP A 204 0.33 -12.38 -30.70
CA TRP A 204 -0.97 -12.26 -30.00
C TRP A 204 -1.94 -13.36 -30.42
N ASN A 205 -2.06 -13.69 -31.71
CA ASN A 205 -2.89 -14.82 -32.16
C ASN A 205 -2.47 -16.11 -31.45
N MET A 206 -1.18 -16.49 -31.53
CA MET A 206 -0.67 -17.71 -30.88
C MET A 206 -0.90 -17.77 -29.36
N VAL A 207 -0.85 -16.62 -28.67
CA VAL A 207 -1.10 -16.51 -27.23
C VAL A 207 -2.60 -16.59 -26.92
N TYR A 208 -3.44 -15.79 -27.58
CA TYR A 208 -4.89 -15.74 -27.39
C TYR A 208 -5.55 -17.10 -27.71
N SER A 209 -5.14 -17.78 -28.80
CA SER A 209 -5.61 -19.12 -29.18
C SER A 209 -5.28 -20.22 -28.16
N SER A 210 -4.26 -20.04 -27.31
CA SER A 210 -3.96 -21.01 -26.24
C SER A 210 -4.99 -20.92 -25.09
N VAL A 211 -5.56 -19.73 -24.84
CA VAL A 211 -6.43 -19.46 -23.68
C VAL A 211 -7.91 -19.43 -24.05
N TYR A 212 -8.31 -18.62 -25.04
CA TYR A 212 -9.71 -18.16 -25.19
C TYR A 212 -10.51 -18.85 -26.30
N ASP A 213 -9.82 -19.48 -27.26
CA ASP A 213 -10.43 -20.17 -28.43
C ASP A 213 -10.06 -21.66 -28.50
N HIS A 214 -9.04 -22.08 -27.75
CA HIS A 214 -8.59 -23.47 -27.61
C HIS A 214 -8.13 -24.19 -28.90
N THR A 215 -8.08 -23.52 -30.04
CA THR A 215 -7.52 -24.07 -31.30
C THR A 215 -6.03 -24.39 -31.22
N MET A 216 -5.29 -23.75 -30.31
CA MET A 216 -3.85 -23.97 -30.09
C MET A 216 -3.51 -24.28 -28.62
N ARG A 217 -4.23 -25.21 -27.98
CA ARG A 217 -3.93 -25.65 -26.60
C ARG A 217 -2.48 -26.10 -26.42
N CYS A 218 -1.93 -25.97 -25.21
CA CYS A 218 -0.67 -26.58 -24.83
C CYS A 218 -0.93 -27.99 -24.26
N ASP A 219 -0.33 -29.01 -24.87
CA ASP A 219 -0.24 -30.35 -24.27
C ASP A 219 0.49 -30.26 -22.90
N LEU A 220 0.11 -31.10 -21.92
CA LEU A 220 0.91 -31.27 -20.71
C LEU A 220 2.23 -32.00 -21.05
N ARG A 221 3.36 -31.59 -20.45
CA ARG A 221 4.65 -32.30 -20.60
C ARG A 221 4.64 -33.66 -19.92
N ILE A 222 3.97 -33.72 -18.79
CA ILE A 222 3.77 -34.89 -17.95
C ILE A 222 2.28 -34.84 -17.60
N ASP A 223 1.53 -35.87 -17.98
CA ASP A 223 0.16 -36.05 -17.49
C ASP A 223 0.21 -36.74 -16.11
N CYS A 224 -0.68 -36.36 -15.20
CA CYS A 224 -0.68 -36.86 -13.83
C CYS A 224 -2.13 -36.96 -13.33
N THR A 225 -2.80 -38.01 -13.79
CA THR A 225 -4.18 -38.35 -13.39
C THR A 225 -4.25 -39.03 -12.02
N GLU A 226 -3.12 -39.44 -11.45
CA GLU A 226 -3.02 -40.06 -10.11
C GLU A 226 -1.74 -39.57 -9.39
N ALA A 227 -1.88 -38.82 -8.30
CA ALA A 227 -0.74 -38.42 -7.45
C ALA A 227 -0.34 -39.55 -6.48
N GLY A 228 0.11 -40.67 -7.04
CA GLY A 228 0.19 -41.97 -6.37
C GLY A 228 1.43 -42.23 -5.50
N TRP A 229 1.44 -43.43 -4.93
CA TRP A 229 2.55 -44.00 -4.17
C TRP A 229 3.08 -45.25 -4.86
N LYS A 230 4.39 -45.29 -5.13
CA LYS A 230 5.06 -46.50 -5.62
C LYS A 230 5.57 -47.30 -4.43
N TYR A 231 5.14 -48.55 -4.35
CA TYR A 231 5.72 -49.53 -3.44
C TYR A 231 6.95 -50.18 -4.10
N PRO A 232 7.93 -50.69 -3.31
CA PRO A 232 9.04 -51.45 -3.87
C PRO A 232 8.53 -52.64 -4.71
N ASN A 233 9.10 -52.86 -5.90
CA ASN A 233 8.61 -53.85 -6.89
C ASN A 233 8.54 -55.31 -6.40
N THR A 234 9.07 -55.60 -5.21
CA THR A 234 8.80 -56.83 -4.46
C THR A 234 8.49 -56.47 -3.00
N PRO A 235 7.20 -56.31 -2.62
CA PRO A 235 6.83 -56.55 -1.24
C PRO A 235 7.01 -58.05 -0.97
N PRO A 236 7.73 -58.47 0.09
CA PRO A 236 7.55 -59.80 0.61
C PRO A 236 6.08 -59.97 1.01
N TYR A 237 5.51 -61.17 0.85
CA TYR A 237 4.15 -61.48 1.32
C TYR A 237 3.96 -61.12 2.81
N ASP A 238 5.06 -61.17 3.56
CA ASP A 238 5.17 -60.76 4.95
C ASP A 238 6.44 -59.89 5.09
N PRO A 239 6.32 -58.55 4.97
CA PRO A 239 7.48 -57.65 4.94
C PRO A 239 8.22 -57.51 6.28
N LEU A 240 7.62 -58.03 7.35
CA LEU A 240 8.12 -57.93 8.73
C LEU A 240 8.48 -59.29 9.36
N ASN A 241 8.19 -60.39 8.66
CA ASN A 241 8.34 -61.77 9.13
C ASN A 241 7.50 -62.08 10.40
N ILE A 242 6.25 -61.61 10.43
CA ILE A 242 5.29 -61.74 11.55
C ILE A 242 4.01 -62.54 11.22
N ARG A 243 3.91 -63.12 10.02
CA ARG A 243 2.76 -63.96 9.62
C ARG A 243 2.65 -65.22 10.47
N ASP A 244 3.77 -65.81 10.85
CA ASP A 244 3.78 -66.97 11.75
C ASP A 244 3.31 -66.58 13.15
N ASP A 245 3.61 -65.36 13.62
CA ASP A 245 3.06 -64.85 14.89
C ASP A 245 1.53 -64.72 14.83
N LEU A 246 0.99 -64.24 13.70
CA LEU A 246 -0.47 -64.16 13.47
C LEU A 246 -1.10 -65.57 13.43
N MET A 247 -0.51 -66.50 12.68
CA MET A 247 -1.02 -67.87 12.56
C MET A 247 -0.94 -68.68 13.86
N ASN A 248 -0.02 -68.32 14.77
CA ASN A 248 0.09 -68.91 16.10
C ASN A 248 -0.73 -68.14 17.18
N GLY A 249 -1.44 -67.05 16.83
CA GLY A 249 -2.22 -66.25 17.77
C GLY A 249 -1.38 -65.44 18.77
N VAL A 250 -0.12 -65.14 18.42
CA VAL A 250 0.81 -64.30 19.20
C VAL A 250 0.53 -62.81 18.95
N ILE A 251 0.02 -62.48 17.77
CA ILE A 251 -0.61 -61.19 17.42
C ILE A 251 -1.99 -61.46 16.81
N ASP A 252 -2.85 -60.45 16.83
CA ASP A 252 -4.15 -60.44 16.15
C ASP A 252 -4.05 -59.76 14.77
N ASP A 253 -5.14 -59.85 13.99
CA ASP A 253 -5.24 -59.24 12.66
C ASP A 253 -5.06 -57.70 12.72
N ASP A 254 -5.51 -57.05 13.81
CA ASP A 254 -5.40 -55.61 14.03
C ASP A 254 -3.93 -55.17 14.21
N GLU A 255 -3.14 -55.84 15.06
CA GLU A 255 -1.72 -55.55 15.26
C GLU A 255 -0.88 -55.94 14.02
N TRP A 256 -1.26 -57.01 13.31
CA TRP A 256 -0.66 -57.37 12.01
C TRP A 256 -0.89 -56.28 10.95
N GLN A 257 -2.13 -55.80 10.82
CA GLN A 257 -2.48 -54.73 9.88
C GLN A 257 -1.78 -53.42 10.26
N ARG A 258 -1.82 -53.03 11.54
CA ARG A 258 -1.19 -51.80 12.05
C ARG A 258 0.31 -51.74 11.74
N ARG A 259 1.03 -52.85 11.96
CA ARG A 259 2.47 -52.98 11.64
C ARG A 259 2.72 -52.97 10.14
N THR A 260 1.90 -53.67 9.35
CA THR A 260 2.02 -53.68 7.88
C THR A 260 1.81 -52.28 7.32
N ASP A 261 0.81 -51.54 7.78
CA ASP A 261 0.57 -50.14 7.42
C ASP A 261 1.71 -49.19 7.84
N GLU A 262 2.36 -49.46 8.99
CA GLU A 262 3.53 -48.72 9.47
C GLU A 262 4.74 -48.95 8.54
N TRP A 263 5.01 -50.19 8.15
CA TRP A 263 6.03 -50.50 7.14
C TRP A 263 5.70 -49.89 5.76
N LEU A 264 4.43 -49.96 5.33
CA LEU A 264 3.97 -49.35 4.07
C LEU A 264 4.01 -47.81 4.10
N ARG A 265 4.00 -47.16 5.28
CA ARG A 265 4.23 -45.70 5.44
C ARG A 265 5.70 -45.32 5.29
N ASP A 266 6.59 -46.14 5.84
CA ASP A 266 8.04 -45.90 5.87
C ASP A 266 8.75 -46.23 4.55
N PHE A 267 8.32 -47.28 3.85
CA PHE A 267 9.01 -47.82 2.66
C PHE A 267 8.39 -47.45 1.31
N ARG A 268 7.23 -46.78 1.28
CA ARG A 268 6.67 -46.20 0.05
C ARG A 268 7.47 -44.99 -0.42
N VAL A 269 7.58 -44.82 -1.73
CA VAL A 269 8.09 -43.60 -2.36
C VAL A 269 6.97 -42.91 -3.14
N VAL A 270 7.02 -41.59 -3.26
CA VAL A 270 6.11 -40.84 -4.15
C VAL A 270 6.29 -41.41 -5.56
N ASP A 271 5.20 -41.82 -6.23
CA ASP A 271 5.34 -42.19 -7.65
C ASP A 271 5.49 -40.89 -8.45
N ARG A 272 6.53 -40.83 -9.26
CA ARG A 272 6.93 -39.61 -9.97
C ARG A 272 6.56 -39.82 -11.44
N PRO A 273 5.48 -39.18 -11.94
CA PRO A 273 5.03 -39.42 -13.30
C PRO A 273 6.11 -39.01 -14.30
N GLU A 274 6.35 -39.86 -15.29
CA GLU A 274 7.33 -39.65 -16.34
C GLU A 274 6.68 -39.03 -17.59
N PRO A 275 7.41 -38.21 -18.37
CA PRO A 275 6.88 -37.64 -19.60
C PRO A 275 6.65 -38.72 -20.67
N HIS A 276 5.52 -38.62 -21.36
CA HIS A 276 5.17 -39.50 -22.47
C HIS A 276 6.24 -39.54 -23.56
N VAL A 277 6.52 -40.74 -24.07
CA VAL A 277 7.50 -40.94 -25.14
C VAL A 277 6.96 -40.35 -26.46
N LYS A 278 7.84 -40.03 -27.40
CA LYS A 278 7.50 -39.46 -28.73
C LYS A 278 6.32 -40.17 -29.42
N GLU A 279 6.27 -41.49 -29.32
CA GLU A 279 5.29 -42.35 -29.99
C GLU A 279 3.92 -42.22 -29.32
N ASP A 280 3.86 -42.25 -27.98
CA ASP A 280 2.64 -41.94 -27.21
C ASP A 280 2.15 -40.53 -27.50
N ARG A 281 3.05 -39.54 -27.55
CA ARG A 281 2.71 -38.14 -27.86
C ARG A 281 2.14 -37.99 -29.27
N ALA A 282 2.62 -38.77 -30.24
CA ALA A 282 2.03 -38.81 -31.58
C ALA A 282 0.62 -39.44 -31.57
N PHE A 283 0.43 -40.52 -30.79
CA PHE A 283 -0.87 -41.16 -30.62
C PHE A 283 -1.89 -40.22 -29.95
N HIS A 284 -1.54 -39.58 -28.83
CA HIS A 284 -2.37 -38.59 -28.14
C HIS A 284 -2.67 -37.36 -29.00
N ARG A 285 -1.70 -36.87 -29.81
CA ARG A 285 -1.95 -35.80 -30.80
C ARG A 285 -2.90 -36.24 -31.93
N SER A 286 -2.97 -37.54 -32.25
CA SER A 286 -3.86 -38.08 -33.30
C SER A 286 -5.29 -38.37 -32.81
N SER A 287 -5.49 -38.63 -31.51
CA SER A 287 -6.80 -38.93 -30.92
C SER A 287 -7.60 -37.68 -30.55
N HIS A 288 -6.94 -36.54 -30.35
CA HIS A 288 -7.60 -35.25 -30.09
C HIS A 288 -7.97 -34.56 -31.42
N LYS A 289 -9.21 -34.07 -31.54
CA LYS A 289 -9.72 -33.37 -32.74
C LYS A 289 -9.16 -31.95 -32.94
N HIS A 290 -8.16 -31.54 -32.18
CA HIS A 290 -7.60 -30.19 -32.17
C HIS A 290 -6.13 -30.22 -32.59
N ASN A 291 -5.73 -29.28 -33.45
CA ASN A 291 -4.41 -29.25 -34.05
C ASN A 291 -3.40 -28.53 -33.14
N ASN A 292 -3.08 -29.14 -31.99
CA ASN A 292 -2.33 -28.52 -30.88
C ASN A 292 -0.89 -28.08 -31.24
N SER A 293 -0.34 -28.48 -32.39
CA SER A 293 1.02 -28.11 -32.79
C SER A 293 1.11 -26.67 -33.31
N VAL A 294 1.99 -25.87 -32.70
CA VAL A 294 2.37 -24.55 -33.24
C VAL A 294 3.20 -24.74 -34.51
N THR A 295 2.58 -24.50 -35.67
CA THR A 295 3.26 -24.55 -36.98
C THR A 295 3.64 -23.15 -37.45
N PRO A 296 4.67 -23.00 -38.31
CA PRO A 296 4.99 -21.73 -38.97
C PRO A 296 3.79 -21.12 -39.70
N GLN A 297 2.99 -21.97 -40.37
CA GLN A 297 1.77 -21.57 -41.07
C GLN A 297 0.66 -21.14 -40.10
N GLY A 298 0.58 -21.74 -38.91
CA GLY A 298 -0.33 -21.32 -37.84
C GLY A 298 0.02 -19.95 -37.27
N ILE A 299 1.31 -19.69 -37.01
CA ILE A 299 1.78 -18.35 -36.61
C ILE A 299 1.51 -17.32 -37.71
N ALA A 300 1.79 -17.66 -38.98
CA ALA A 300 1.57 -16.77 -40.12
C ALA A 300 0.08 -16.56 -40.50
N ASN A 301 -0.87 -17.22 -39.84
CA ASN A 301 -2.29 -17.09 -40.17
C ASN A 301 -2.96 -15.89 -39.48
N PHE A 302 -2.68 -14.68 -39.98
CA PHE A 302 -3.38 -13.45 -39.58
C PHE A 302 -4.91 -13.58 -39.66
N THR A 303 -5.43 -14.34 -40.63
CA THR A 303 -6.88 -14.47 -40.89
C THR A 303 -7.64 -15.37 -39.90
N GLY A 304 -6.97 -15.87 -38.87
CA GLY A 304 -7.56 -16.76 -37.87
C GLY A 304 -8.69 -16.11 -37.08
N MET A 305 -8.37 -15.13 -36.22
CA MET A 305 -9.25 -14.72 -35.11
C MET A 305 -9.21 -13.21 -34.83
N LEU A 306 -8.04 -12.66 -34.51
CA LEU A 306 -7.88 -11.22 -34.25
C LEU A 306 -8.08 -10.40 -35.53
N GLY A 307 -8.83 -9.29 -35.44
CA GLY A 307 -9.04 -8.35 -36.56
C GLY A 307 -10.18 -8.68 -37.53
N LYS A 308 -11.05 -9.67 -37.25
CA LYS A 308 -12.25 -9.93 -38.06
C LYS A 308 -13.38 -8.95 -37.76
N ALA A 309 -13.98 -8.38 -38.81
CA ALA A 309 -15.26 -7.66 -38.86
C ALA A 309 -15.45 -6.40 -37.99
N GLY A 310 -14.64 -6.15 -36.96
CA GLY A 310 -14.74 -4.97 -36.08
C GLY A 310 -13.40 -4.45 -35.53
N GLY A 311 -12.26 -4.84 -36.14
CA GLY A 311 -10.95 -4.41 -35.67
C GLY A 311 -10.52 -5.04 -34.33
N ILE A 312 -9.73 -4.30 -33.56
CA ILE A 312 -9.33 -4.58 -32.17
C ILE A 312 -9.18 -3.26 -31.38
N GLN A 313 -9.15 -3.35 -30.05
CA GLN A 313 -8.82 -2.23 -29.16
C GLN A 313 -7.51 -2.49 -28.41
N ILE A 314 -6.62 -1.49 -28.34
CA ILE A 314 -5.31 -1.59 -27.66
C ILE A 314 -5.05 -0.37 -26.79
N VAL A 315 -4.56 -0.60 -25.57
CA VAL A 315 -4.01 0.43 -24.68
C VAL A 315 -2.48 0.47 -24.85
N VAL A 316 -1.91 1.67 -25.01
CA VAL A 316 -0.48 1.90 -25.27
C VAL A 316 0.19 2.53 -24.04
N LYS A 317 1.35 2.00 -23.63
CA LYS A 317 2.22 2.60 -22.61
C LYS A 317 3.68 2.65 -23.11
N ILE A 318 4.35 3.78 -22.95
CA ILE A 318 5.78 3.94 -23.22
C ILE A 318 6.42 4.56 -21.99
N ARG A 319 7.41 3.87 -21.42
CA ARG A 319 8.19 4.34 -20.26
C ARG A 319 9.68 4.33 -20.60
N ALA A 320 10.38 5.35 -20.12
CA ALA A 320 11.83 5.44 -20.13
C ALA A 320 12.32 5.51 -18.68
N MET A 321 13.35 4.75 -18.35
CA MET A 321 13.90 4.63 -17.00
C MET A 321 15.38 5.00 -17.05
N TYR A 322 15.86 5.82 -16.10
CA TYR A 322 17.16 6.47 -16.13
C TYR A 322 17.92 6.28 -14.81
N PRO A 323 18.42 5.07 -14.47
CA PRO A 323 19.29 4.90 -13.31
C PRO A 323 20.59 5.71 -13.43
N THR A 324 21.06 6.26 -12.31
CA THR A 324 22.26 7.13 -12.24
C THR A 324 23.29 6.53 -11.28
N PRO A 325 24.55 7.02 -11.25
CA PRO A 325 25.56 6.58 -10.27
C PRO A 325 25.10 6.72 -8.80
N GLU A 326 24.22 7.68 -8.52
CA GLU A 326 23.67 7.98 -7.19
C GLU A 326 22.50 7.06 -6.80
N ASP A 327 21.69 6.62 -7.77
CA ASP A 327 20.65 5.59 -7.60
C ASP A 327 20.77 4.52 -8.71
N PRO A 328 21.74 3.60 -8.57
CA PRO A 328 22.17 2.70 -9.65
C PRO A 328 21.28 1.46 -9.85
N ILE A 329 20.21 1.31 -9.06
CA ILE A 329 19.31 0.15 -9.07
C ILE A 329 17.87 0.62 -9.31
N CYS A 330 17.37 0.40 -10.53
CA CYS A 330 15.96 0.61 -10.85
C CYS A 330 15.14 -0.59 -10.37
N ASP A 331 14.56 -0.48 -9.18
CA ASP A 331 13.49 -1.35 -8.68
C ASP A 331 12.15 -0.60 -8.70
N LEU A 332 11.24 -1.04 -9.56
CA LEU A 332 9.90 -0.46 -9.69
C LEU A 332 8.90 -0.94 -8.63
N GLN A 333 9.31 -1.83 -7.70
CA GLN A 333 8.50 -2.38 -6.62
C GLN A 333 7.18 -3.05 -7.06
N ASN A 334 7.20 -3.81 -8.15
CA ASN A 334 6.04 -4.63 -8.53
C ASN A 334 5.87 -5.83 -7.58
N GLU A 335 4.68 -6.04 -7.03
CA GLU A 335 4.23 -7.35 -6.57
C GLU A 335 3.87 -8.25 -7.78
N PHE A 336 3.32 -9.45 -7.55
CA PHE A 336 2.78 -10.27 -8.63
C PHE A 336 1.35 -9.82 -8.96
N GLY A 337 1.17 -9.19 -10.12
CA GLY A 337 -0.10 -8.58 -10.54
C GLY A 337 -0.59 -9.07 -11.90
N LEU A 338 -1.82 -8.67 -12.25
CA LEU A 338 -2.35 -8.70 -13.61
C LEU A 338 -2.36 -7.28 -14.17
N ASP A 339 -2.45 -7.12 -15.50
CA ASP A 339 -2.50 -5.82 -16.15
C ASP A 339 -3.94 -5.28 -16.19
N GLY A 340 -4.12 -4.05 -15.71
CA GLY A 340 -5.41 -3.33 -15.74
C GLY A 340 -6.47 -3.83 -14.75
N ALA A 341 -7.61 -3.18 -14.77
CA ALA A 341 -8.83 -3.58 -14.07
C ALA A 341 -9.75 -4.41 -14.97
N LEU A 342 -10.70 -5.17 -14.40
CA LEU A 342 -11.55 -6.07 -15.22
C LEU A 342 -12.54 -5.32 -16.14
N ASN A 343 -12.77 -4.02 -15.92
CA ASN A 343 -13.51 -3.15 -16.86
C ASN A 343 -12.67 -2.68 -18.07
N GLU A 344 -11.37 -2.95 -18.09
CA GLU A 344 -10.48 -2.67 -19.22
C GLU A 344 -10.30 -3.89 -20.12
N HIS A 345 -10.85 -5.05 -19.74
CA HIS A 345 -10.95 -6.27 -20.55
C HIS A 345 -9.61 -6.75 -21.17
N ILE A 346 -8.47 -6.44 -20.53
CA ILE A 346 -7.15 -6.81 -21.02
C ILE A 346 -6.95 -8.33 -21.00
N VAL A 347 -6.72 -8.93 -22.17
CA VAL A 347 -6.61 -10.38 -22.38
C VAL A 347 -5.17 -10.87 -22.58
N ALA A 348 -4.28 -10.01 -23.09
CA ALA A 348 -2.88 -10.32 -23.35
C ALA A 348 -2.04 -9.03 -23.45
N THR A 349 -0.76 -9.15 -23.11
CA THR A 349 0.17 -8.02 -23.07
C THR A 349 1.42 -8.33 -23.89
N ALA A 350 1.84 -7.38 -24.70
CA ALA A 350 3.10 -7.42 -25.43
C ALA A 350 4.06 -6.35 -24.88
N VAL A 351 5.26 -6.76 -24.50
CA VAL A 351 6.31 -5.89 -23.94
C VAL A 351 7.53 -5.92 -24.84
N TYR A 352 7.97 -4.76 -25.32
CA TYR A 352 9.11 -4.58 -26.22
C TYR A 352 10.16 -3.65 -25.61
N PHE A 353 11.35 -4.19 -25.36
CA PHE A 353 12.50 -3.45 -24.83
C PHE A 353 13.28 -2.88 -26.03
N PHE A 354 13.11 -1.59 -26.34
CA PHE A 354 13.55 -1.03 -27.61
C PHE A 354 14.83 -0.17 -27.55
N GLU A 355 15.28 0.20 -26.36
CA GLU A 355 16.49 1.00 -26.14
C GLU A 355 17.05 0.69 -24.74
N ASP A 356 18.27 0.16 -24.65
CA ASP A 356 18.99 -0.09 -23.39
C ASP A 356 20.41 0.52 -23.52
N GLU A 357 20.82 1.38 -22.59
CA GLU A 357 22.20 1.88 -22.48
C GLU A 357 22.70 1.70 -21.05
N ASN A 358 23.91 1.16 -20.89
CA ASN A 358 24.57 0.90 -19.59
C ASN A 358 23.74 0.13 -18.52
N VAL A 359 22.65 -0.56 -18.88
CA VAL A 359 21.80 -1.32 -17.94
C VAL A 359 21.96 -2.84 -18.05
N THR A 360 21.83 -3.57 -16.94
CA THR A 360 21.80 -5.04 -16.93
C THR A 360 20.54 -5.60 -17.59
N ASP A 361 20.62 -6.82 -18.11
CA ASP A 361 19.45 -7.62 -18.46
C ASP A 361 18.53 -7.78 -17.23
N SER A 362 17.23 -8.01 -17.47
CA SER A 362 16.17 -8.13 -16.45
C SER A 362 15.33 -9.38 -16.73
N ASN A 363 14.34 -9.71 -15.88
CA ASN A 363 13.44 -10.84 -16.12
C ASN A 363 11.98 -10.48 -15.83
N VAL A 364 11.05 -10.94 -16.67
CA VAL A 364 9.62 -11.02 -16.32
C VAL A 364 9.36 -12.40 -15.74
N SER A 365 8.88 -12.47 -14.51
CA SER A 365 8.58 -13.70 -13.78
C SER A 365 7.09 -13.96 -13.76
N PHE A 366 6.67 -15.23 -13.81
CA PHE A 366 5.27 -15.63 -13.94
C PHE A 366 4.87 -16.64 -12.86
N GLN A 367 3.66 -16.48 -12.32
CA GLN A 367 3.00 -17.47 -11.47
C GLN A 367 1.50 -17.56 -11.81
N THR A 368 0.86 -18.69 -11.51
CA THR A 368 -0.57 -18.89 -11.77
C THR A 368 -1.24 -19.68 -10.65
N ARG A 369 -2.58 -19.63 -10.58
CA ARG A 369 -3.35 -20.48 -9.66
C ARG A 369 -3.30 -21.93 -10.15
N PHE A 370 -2.94 -22.85 -9.26
CA PHE A 370 -3.02 -24.27 -9.54
C PHE A 370 -4.49 -24.70 -9.69
N GLN A 371 -4.79 -25.33 -10.83
CA GLN A 371 -6.12 -25.86 -11.19
C GLN A 371 -5.99 -27.29 -11.74
N GLY A 372 -4.97 -28.04 -11.29
CA GLY A 372 -4.55 -29.29 -11.93
C GLY A 372 -5.26 -30.56 -11.45
N LEU A 373 -6.05 -30.50 -10.37
CA LEU A 373 -6.71 -31.66 -9.74
C LEU A 373 -8.02 -31.25 -9.07
N ASN A 374 -9.10 -32.01 -9.24
CA ASN A 374 -10.13 -32.13 -8.23
C ASN A 374 -9.56 -33.01 -7.11
N PHE A 375 -8.99 -32.39 -6.07
CA PHE A 375 -8.33 -33.09 -4.96
C PHE A 375 -9.21 -34.11 -4.20
N GLU A 376 -10.54 -34.07 -4.38
CA GLU A 376 -11.50 -35.01 -3.79
C GLU A 376 -11.85 -36.19 -4.72
N GLU A 377 -11.48 -36.14 -6.02
CA GLU A 377 -11.84 -37.13 -7.04
C GLU A 377 -10.59 -37.76 -7.70
N ASP A 378 -9.61 -36.96 -8.10
CA ASP A 378 -8.47 -37.37 -8.94
C ASP A 378 -7.27 -37.92 -8.14
N CYS A 379 -7.34 -38.00 -6.81
CA CYS A 379 -6.17 -38.31 -5.97
C CYS A 379 -6.47 -39.12 -4.71
N THR A 380 -5.86 -40.30 -4.62
CA THR A 380 -5.92 -41.20 -3.46
C THR A 380 -4.96 -40.75 -2.34
N PHE A 381 -5.25 -39.64 -1.66
CA PHE A 381 -4.44 -39.17 -0.54
C PHE A 381 -4.58 -40.06 0.70
N VAL A 382 -3.45 -40.51 1.24
CA VAL A 382 -3.40 -41.07 2.60
C VAL A 382 -3.50 -39.91 3.59
N VAL A 383 -4.56 -39.88 4.40
CA VAL A 383 -4.83 -38.81 5.37
C VAL A 383 -3.60 -38.53 6.23
N GLY A 384 -3.07 -37.31 6.15
CA GLY A 384 -1.91 -36.85 6.90
C GLY A 384 -0.56 -36.92 6.17
N ASP A 385 -0.47 -37.50 4.96
CA ASP A 385 0.78 -37.53 4.18
C ASP A 385 0.64 -36.80 2.83
N LEU A 386 1.17 -35.58 2.79
CA LEU A 386 1.07 -34.66 1.66
C LEU A 386 2.36 -34.63 0.80
N ARG A 387 3.30 -35.57 1.00
CA ARG A 387 4.54 -35.64 0.21
C ARG A 387 4.32 -35.67 -1.32
N PRO A 388 3.30 -36.36 -1.89
CA PRO A 388 3.06 -36.30 -3.33
C PRO A 388 2.75 -34.87 -3.83
N LEU A 389 2.09 -34.03 -3.03
CA LEU A 389 1.77 -32.66 -3.43
C LEU A 389 2.99 -31.72 -3.43
N ASP A 390 3.88 -31.84 -2.44
CA ASP A 390 5.13 -31.06 -2.38
C ASP A 390 6.17 -31.59 -3.40
N GLU A 391 6.27 -32.91 -3.60
CA GLU A 391 7.27 -33.52 -4.51
C GLU A 391 6.87 -33.49 -6.00
N ILE A 392 5.58 -33.59 -6.36
CA ILE A 392 5.13 -33.57 -7.77
C ILE A 392 4.76 -32.15 -8.22
N PHE A 393 3.95 -31.43 -7.43
CA PHE A 393 3.37 -30.15 -7.85
C PHE A 393 4.00 -28.92 -7.20
N GLY A 394 4.83 -29.10 -6.16
CA GLY A 394 5.39 -28.02 -5.34
C GLY A 394 4.38 -27.37 -4.38
N LEU A 395 3.25 -28.03 -4.14
CA LEU A 395 2.15 -27.52 -3.33
C LEU A 395 2.33 -27.92 -1.87
N ARG A 396 2.60 -26.95 -1.00
CA ARG A 396 2.80 -27.19 0.43
C ARG A 396 1.52 -26.99 1.22
N HIS A 397 1.41 -27.74 2.30
CA HIS A 397 0.33 -27.57 3.27
C HIS A 397 0.31 -26.11 3.79
N LYS A 398 -0.87 -25.49 3.76
CA LYS A 398 -1.12 -24.09 4.15
C LYS A 398 -0.46 -23.00 3.29
N THR A 399 0.24 -23.30 2.19
CA THR A 399 0.65 -22.25 1.23
C THR A 399 -0.48 -21.95 0.24
N PRO A 400 -0.61 -20.71 -0.28
CA PRO A 400 -1.51 -20.42 -1.39
C PRO A 400 -1.27 -21.36 -2.57
N SER A 401 -2.34 -21.75 -3.27
CA SER A 401 -2.29 -22.61 -4.46
C SER A 401 -1.76 -21.86 -5.68
N LEU A 402 -0.58 -21.26 -5.58
CA LEU A 402 0.10 -20.48 -6.62
C LEU A 402 1.36 -21.21 -7.07
N GLN A 403 1.35 -21.72 -8.30
CA GLN A 403 2.50 -22.38 -8.90
C GLN A 403 3.38 -21.34 -9.61
N LYS A 404 4.66 -21.29 -9.26
CA LYS A 404 5.66 -20.47 -9.96
C LYS A 404 6.01 -21.15 -11.28
N ILE A 405 5.69 -20.49 -12.39
CA ILE A 405 5.88 -21.03 -13.74
C ILE A 405 7.31 -20.88 -14.24
N GLY A 406 7.97 -19.77 -13.87
CA GLY A 406 9.34 -19.47 -14.28
C GLY A 406 9.52 -17.99 -14.59
N SER A 407 10.50 -17.67 -15.42
CA SER A 407 10.74 -16.31 -15.89
C SER A 407 11.35 -16.27 -17.29
N ALA A 408 11.21 -15.13 -17.97
CA ALA A 408 11.79 -14.85 -19.28
C ALA A 408 12.70 -13.61 -19.19
N THR A 409 13.97 -13.79 -19.58
CA THR A 409 14.98 -12.72 -19.57
C THR A 409 14.74 -11.70 -20.68
N MET A 410 14.74 -10.42 -20.33
CA MET A 410 14.51 -9.26 -21.19
C MET A 410 15.74 -8.35 -21.25
N ARG A 411 16.02 -7.88 -22.47
CA ARG A 411 17.09 -6.98 -22.89
C ARG A 411 16.66 -6.31 -24.20
N GLU A 412 17.39 -5.30 -24.64
CA GLU A 412 17.17 -4.62 -25.91
C GLU A 412 16.89 -5.56 -27.10
N GLY A 413 15.92 -5.19 -27.93
CA GLY A 413 15.48 -5.93 -29.11
C GLY A 413 14.45 -7.03 -28.83
N LEU A 414 14.22 -7.44 -27.57
CA LEU A 414 13.26 -8.49 -27.24
C LEU A 414 11.82 -7.99 -27.14
N VAL A 415 10.94 -8.68 -27.86
CA VAL A 415 9.49 -8.74 -27.63
C VAL A 415 9.17 -9.99 -26.79
N LEU A 416 8.32 -9.81 -25.78
CA LEU A 416 7.66 -10.87 -25.02
C LEU A 416 6.15 -10.66 -25.05
N VAL A 417 5.37 -11.70 -25.34
CA VAL A 417 3.89 -11.64 -25.35
C VAL A 417 3.33 -12.75 -24.47
N TYR A 418 2.46 -12.40 -23.53
CA TYR A 418 1.85 -13.30 -22.56
C TYR A 418 0.35 -12.99 -22.35
N PRO A 419 -0.47 -13.99 -21.98
CA PRO A 419 -1.88 -13.77 -21.70
C PRO A 419 -2.08 -13.26 -20.26
N ASN A 420 -3.04 -12.37 -20.06
CA ASN A 420 -3.35 -11.72 -18.78
C ASN A 420 -4.15 -12.63 -17.82
N VAL A 421 -3.73 -13.89 -17.70
CA VAL A 421 -4.31 -14.93 -16.83
C VAL A 421 -3.28 -15.58 -15.91
N MET A 422 -2.01 -15.22 -16.07
CA MET A 422 -0.93 -15.49 -15.12
C MET A 422 -0.52 -14.17 -14.50
N GLN A 423 -0.15 -14.16 -13.22
CA GLN A 423 0.42 -12.97 -12.61
C GLN A 423 1.87 -12.78 -13.04
N GLN A 424 2.21 -11.59 -13.51
CA GLN A 424 3.57 -11.16 -13.86
C GLN A 424 4.22 -10.35 -12.73
N LYS A 425 5.55 -10.43 -12.65
CA LYS A 425 6.41 -9.52 -11.90
C LYS A 425 7.70 -9.25 -12.67
N GLU A 426 8.00 -8.00 -12.94
CA GLU A 426 9.30 -7.58 -13.47
C GLU A 426 10.36 -7.59 -12.35
N SER A 427 11.59 -8.01 -12.66
CA SER A 427 12.72 -7.88 -11.75
C SER A 427 13.30 -6.46 -11.82
N ALA A 428 13.85 -6.00 -10.69
CA ALA A 428 14.78 -4.87 -10.70
C ALA A 428 15.94 -5.10 -11.67
N PHE A 429 16.56 -4.01 -12.12
CA PHE A 429 17.80 -4.01 -12.91
C PHE A 429 18.71 -2.87 -12.44
N GLN A 430 19.97 -2.90 -12.84
CA GLN A 430 20.97 -1.94 -12.37
C GLN A 430 21.92 -1.49 -13.48
N LEU A 431 22.80 -0.55 -13.18
CA LEU A 431 23.89 -0.16 -14.07
C LEU A 431 24.92 -1.29 -14.26
N LYS A 432 25.50 -1.37 -15.46
CA LYS A 432 26.62 -2.25 -15.85
C LYS A 432 27.94 -1.63 -15.41
N ASP A 433 28.16 -0.35 -15.72
CA ASP A 433 29.19 0.51 -15.12
C ASP A 433 28.50 1.51 -14.16
N PRO A 434 28.63 1.32 -12.83
CA PRO A 434 28.04 2.23 -11.84
C PRO A 434 28.61 3.65 -11.82
N THR A 435 29.65 3.96 -12.60
CA THR A 435 30.23 5.32 -12.67
C THR A 435 29.59 6.20 -13.74
N GLN A 436 28.82 5.62 -14.65
CA GLN A 436 28.12 6.32 -15.73
C GLN A 436 26.60 6.18 -15.56
N PRO A 437 25.78 7.15 -15.99
CA PRO A 437 24.33 6.94 -16.08
C PRO A 437 24.00 5.85 -17.10
N GLY A 438 22.73 5.45 -17.13
CA GLY A 438 22.20 4.52 -18.14
C GLY A 438 20.71 4.69 -18.32
N HIS A 439 20.12 4.00 -19.29
CA HIS A 439 18.68 4.00 -19.50
C HIS A 439 18.12 2.70 -20.05
N ARG A 440 16.81 2.54 -19.88
CA ARG A 440 15.99 1.47 -20.46
C ARG A 440 14.65 2.04 -20.91
N LYS A 441 14.27 1.80 -22.16
CA LYS A 441 12.97 2.23 -22.71
C LYS A 441 12.14 1.04 -23.18
N VAL A 442 10.89 1.03 -22.74
CA VAL A 442 9.98 -0.10 -22.91
C VAL A 442 8.65 0.38 -23.46
N LEU A 443 8.25 -0.19 -24.59
CA LEU A 443 6.91 -0.11 -25.15
C LEU A 443 6.10 -1.28 -24.60
N THR A 444 4.92 -1.01 -24.05
CA THR A 444 3.94 -2.02 -23.63
C THR A 444 2.63 -1.77 -24.36
N LEU A 445 2.06 -2.84 -24.92
CA LEU A 445 0.79 -2.84 -25.64
C LEU A 445 -0.13 -3.86 -24.96
N TYR A 446 -1.24 -3.39 -24.41
CA TYR A 446 -2.24 -4.23 -23.77
C TYR A 446 -3.42 -4.44 -24.72
N LEU A 447 -3.68 -5.69 -25.08
CA LEU A 447 -4.77 -6.08 -25.97
C LEU A 447 -6.07 -6.23 -25.16
N VAL A 448 -7.11 -5.48 -25.53
CA VAL A 448 -8.48 -5.63 -25.02
C VAL A 448 -9.14 -6.85 -25.70
N ASP A 449 -10.04 -7.55 -25.03
CA ASP A 449 -10.78 -8.69 -25.60
C ASP A 449 -11.58 -8.27 -26.86
N PRO A 450 -11.25 -8.75 -28.07
CA PRO A 450 -11.95 -8.36 -29.31
C PRO A 450 -13.43 -8.78 -29.36
N ARG A 451 -13.88 -9.56 -28.37
CA ARG A 451 -15.27 -9.99 -28.19
C ARG A 451 -16.12 -8.98 -27.42
N VAL A 452 -15.50 -7.95 -26.82
CA VAL A 452 -16.15 -6.92 -26.01
C VAL A 452 -15.59 -5.56 -26.37
N GLU A 453 -16.43 -4.71 -26.95
CA GLU A 453 -16.10 -3.31 -27.21
C GLU A 453 -16.28 -2.49 -25.93
N ILE A 454 -15.22 -1.80 -25.49
CA ILE A 454 -15.26 -0.87 -24.35
C ILE A 454 -15.11 0.58 -24.85
N LEU A 455 -15.48 1.54 -24.00
CA LEU A 455 -15.37 2.96 -24.35
C LEU A 455 -13.90 3.33 -24.62
N SER A 456 -13.63 3.81 -25.84
CA SER A 456 -12.29 4.13 -26.33
C SER A 456 -12.13 5.63 -26.58
N THR A 457 -10.96 6.02 -27.05
CA THR A 457 -10.71 7.38 -27.59
C THR A 457 -11.51 7.71 -28.86
N ALA A 458 -12.25 6.75 -29.44
CA ALA A 458 -13.25 7.00 -30.46
C ALA A 458 -14.57 7.53 -29.85
N ASN A 459 -14.88 7.19 -28.59
CA ASN A 459 -16.09 7.64 -27.90
C ASN A 459 -15.82 8.82 -26.96
N VAL A 460 -14.60 8.95 -26.43
CA VAL A 460 -14.20 10.00 -25.49
C VAL A 460 -13.33 11.03 -26.21
N PRO A 461 -13.76 12.31 -26.33
CA PRO A 461 -12.93 13.35 -26.94
C PRO A 461 -11.66 13.68 -26.13
N PRO A 462 -10.63 14.26 -26.76
CA PRO A 462 -9.40 14.63 -26.07
C PRO A 462 -9.64 15.52 -24.85
N GLN A 463 -9.04 15.14 -23.72
CA GLN A 463 -9.23 15.77 -22.41
C GLN A 463 -8.08 16.74 -22.05
N GLN A 464 -7.09 16.88 -22.93
CA GLN A 464 -5.86 17.64 -22.73
C GLN A 464 -6.09 19.16 -22.92
N ALA A 465 -5.83 19.95 -21.87
CA ALA A 465 -6.10 21.38 -21.87
C ALA A 465 -5.18 22.20 -22.79
N ASP A 466 -3.95 21.75 -23.06
CA ASP A 466 -3.04 22.41 -24.00
C ASP A 466 -3.42 22.13 -25.47
N TRP A 467 -4.01 20.97 -25.77
CA TRP A 467 -4.59 20.68 -27.09
C TRP A 467 -5.81 21.58 -27.35
N TRP A 468 -6.65 21.80 -26.33
CA TRP A 468 -7.77 22.74 -26.41
C TRP A 468 -7.31 24.18 -26.68
N ALA A 469 -6.31 24.67 -25.95
CA ALA A 469 -5.77 26.02 -26.13
C ALA A 469 -5.23 26.26 -27.57
N ALA A 470 -4.64 25.23 -28.20
CA ALA A 470 -4.08 25.31 -29.55
C ALA A 470 -5.14 25.40 -30.67
N GLU A 471 -6.28 24.71 -30.57
CA GLU A 471 -7.31 24.74 -31.64
C GLU A 471 -8.19 26.02 -31.61
N PHE A 472 -8.32 26.64 -30.43
CA PHE A 472 -9.11 27.86 -30.22
C PHE A 472 -8.33 29.17 -30.39
N THR A 473 -7.00 29.15 -30.35
CA THR A 473 -6.16 30.30 -30.76
C THR A 473 -5.98 30.32 -32.28
N SER A 474 -6.33 31.44 -32.93
CA SER A 474 -6.04 31.63 -34.36
C SER A 474 -4.56 31.97 -34.58
N ARG A 475 -4.08 31.79 -35.83
CA ARG A 475 -2.75 32.25 -36.26
C ARG A 475 -2.52 33.77 -36.13
N GLU A 476 -3.57 34.53 -35.84
CA GLU A 476 -3.56 35.99 -35.68
C GLU A 476 -3.82 36.40 -34.22
N GLY A 477 -3.72 35.46 -33.27
CA GLY A 477 -3.87 35.71 -31.83
C GLY A 477 -5.29 35.95 -31.34
N GLN A 478 -6.28 36.08 -32.24
CA GLN A 478 -7.68 36.17 -31.86
C GLN A 478 -8.21 34.80 -31.41
N MET A 479 -8.95 34.76 -30.30
CA MET A 479 -9.77 33.59 -29.94
C MET A 479 -10.87 33.39 -30.97
N LYS A 480 -11.03 32.17 -31.48
CA LYS A 480 -12.31 31.77 -32.09
C LYS A 480 -13.38 31.83 -31.00
N GLY A 481 -14.52 32.46 -31.29
CA GLY A 481 -15.56 32.70 -30.30
C GLY A 481 -15.99 31.43 -29.56
N LEU A 482 -16.06 31.51 -28.24
CA LEU A 482 -16.49 30.41 -27.36
C LEU A 482 -17.82 29.81 -27.86
N PRO A 483 -18.01 28.48 -27.78
CA PRO A 483 -19.28 27.85 -28.11
C PRO A 483 -20.43 28.50 -27.33
N LYS A 484 -21.50 28.90 -28.02
CA LYS A 484 -22.70 29.39 -27.35
C LYS A 484 -23.35 28.23 -26.61
N GLU A 485 -23.31 28.28 -25.29
CA GLU A 485 -24.02 27.32 -24.44
C GLU A 485 -25.52 27.34 -24.76
N SER A 486 -26.13 26.16 -24.75
CA SER A 486 -27.57 26.03 -24.96
C SER A 486 -28.31 26.49 -23.69
N PRO A 487 -29.38 27.30 -23.79
CA PRO A 487 -30.06 27.82 -22.62
C PRO A 487 -30.91 26.73 -21.94
N GLY A 488 -30.33 26.04 -20.95
CA GLY A 488 -31.01 25.05 -20.12
C GLY A 488 -30.21 24.70 -18.87
N GLU A 489 -30.82 24.88 -17.70
CA GLU A 489 -30.34 24.52 -16.35
C GLU A 489 -28.95 25.04 -15.94
N GLN A 490 -28.96 26.16 -15.20
CA GLN A 490 -27.78 26.68 -14.51
C GLN A 490 -27.43 25.79 -13.29
N VAL A 491 -26.26 25.16 -13.33
CA VAL A 491 -25.56 24.64 -12.15
C VAL A 491 -24.31 25.50 -11.93
N PRO A 492 -23.99 25.96 -10.71
CA PRO A 492 -22.82 26.79 -10.48
C PRO A 492 -21.52 26.07 -10.88
N ALA A 493 -20.69 26.74 -11.67
CA ALA A 493 -19.33 26.30 -11.95
C ALA A 493 -18.36 26.87 -10.88
N CYS A 494 -17.27 26.13 -10.65
CA CYS A 494 -16.24 26.35 -9.62
C CYS A 494 -16.62 25.86 -8.21
N GLU A 495 -15.83 24.91 -7.68
CA GLU A 495 -15.94 24.43 -6.29
C GLU A 495 -15.20 25.34 -5.29
N ASP A 496 -14.32 26.25 -5.76
CA ASP A 496 -13.62 27.28 -4.97
C ASP A 496 -14.41 28.61 -4.86
N ALA A 497 -15.74 28.54 -4.87
CA ALA A 497 -16.59 29.73 -4.90
C ALA A 497 -16.81 30.32 -3.49
N VAL A 498 -16.33 31.55 -3.25
CA VAL A 498 -16.66 32.36 -2.05
C VAL A 498 -18.13 32.82 -2.00
N HIS A 499 -18.96 32.38 -2.94
CA HIS A 499 -20.36 32.74 -3.09
C HIS A 499 -21.20 31.57 -3.61
N ASP A 500 -22.49 31.52 -3.27
CA ASP A 500 -23.45 30.50 -3.73
C ASP A 500 -23.90 30.65 -5.20
N GLY A 501 -23.33 31.61 -5.93
CA GLY A 501 -23.74 32.04 -7.27
C GLY A 501 -24.45 33.39 -7.28
N HIS A 502 -24.99 33.82 -6.13
CA HIS A 502 -25.61 35.13 -5.94
C HIS A 502 -25.03 35.91 -4.74
N LYS A 503 -24.79 35.24 -3.62
CA LYS A 503 -24.39 35.85 -2.34
C LYS A 503 -23.13 35.23 -1.77
N VAL A 504 -22.35 36.05 -1.07
CA VAL A 504 -21.16 35.62 -0.33
C VAL A 504 -21.54 34.59 0.72
N LEU A 505 -20.77 33.51 0.84
CA LEU A 505 -20.99 32.49 1.84
C LEU A 505 -20.76 33.07 3.25
N PRO A 506 -21.68 32.90 4.23
CA PRO A 506 -21.55 33.47 5.57
C PRO A 506 -20.22 33.16 6.27
N GLN A 507 -19.68 31.96 6.02
CA GLN A 507 -18.40 31.48 6.57
C GLN A 507 -17.20 32.36 6.17
N VAL A 508 -17.24 32.98 4.98
CA VAL A 508 -16.19 33.91 4.53
C VAL A 508 -16.23 35.20 5.35
N LEU A 509 -17.43 35.74 5.59
CA LEU A 509 -17.64 36.96 6.37
C LEU A 509 -17.32 36.74 7.86
N GLU A 510 -17.72 35.59 8.42
CA GLU A 510 -17.32 35.15 9.77
C GLU A 510 -15.80 35.06 9.90
N TRP A 511 -15.11 34.52 8.90
CA TRP A 511 -13.64 34.44 8.89
C TRP A 511 -12.99 35.83 8.80
N HIS A 512 -13.52 36.73 7.96
CA HIS A 512 -13.06 38.12 7.90
C HIS A 512 -13.29 38.86 9.23
N THR A 513 -14.38 38.59 9.95
CA THR A 513 -14.59 39.11 11.31
C THR A 513 -13.59 38.53 12.31
N TYR A 514 -13.27 37.22 12.23
CA TYR A 514 -12.23 36.61 13.06
C TYR A 514 -10.84 37.23 12.82
N LEU A 515 -10.48 37.51 11.57
CA LEU A 515 -9.22 38.15 11.20
C LEU A 515 -9.13 39.60 11.72
N ARG A 516 -10.17 40.42 11.55
CA ARG A 516 -10.25 41.78 12.13
C ARG A 516 -10.01 41.76 13.65
N ASN A 517 -10.64 40.84 14.36
CA ASN A 517 -10.49 40.67 15.82
C ASN A 517 -9.13 40.09 16.25
N SER A 518 -8.39 39.47 15.33
CA SER A 518 -7.08 38.86 15.58
C SER A 518 -5.90 39.74 15.17
N SER A 519 -6.16 40.93 14.61
CA SER A 519 -5.13 41.86 14.15
C SER A 519 -4.25 42.39 15.29
N ARG A 520 -2.99 42.72 14.99
CA ARG A 520 -2.00 43.23 15.95
C ARG A 520 -2.01 44.76 15.93
N ARG A 521 -1.66 45.42 17.04
CA ARG A 521 -1.53 46.89 17.12
C ARG A 521 -0.55 47.52 16.10
N ALA A 522 0.37 46.73 15.54
CA ALA A 522 1.30 47.17 14.50
C ALA A 522 0.81 46.89 13.06
N ASP A 523 -0.29 46.13 12.90
CA ASP A 523 -0.95 45.91 11.63
C ASP A 523 -2.06 46.96 11.47
N THR A 524 -1.71 48.04 10.76
CA THR A 524 -2.59 49.18 10.47
C THR A 524 -3.35 49.02 9.15
N ILE A 525 -3.22 47.87 8.45
CA ILE A 525 -3.68 47.73 7.06
C ILE A 525 -4.70 46.61 6.83
N SER A 526 -4.57 45.44 7.50
CA SER A 526 -5.37 44.25 7.18
C SER A 526 -6.88 44.48 7.32
N CYS A 527 -7.32 45.25 8.33
CA CYS A 527 -8.74 45.56 8.54
C CYS A 527 -9.31 46.39 7.37
N ALA A 528 -8.59 47.40 6.91
CA ALA A 528 -9.03 48.25 5.81
C ALA A 528 -9.07 47.50 4.46
N VAL A 529 -8.15 46.56 4.24
CA VAL A 529 -8.19 45.66 3.07
C VAL A 529 -9.36 44.68 3.13
N LEU A 530 -9.68 44.13 4.30
CA LEU A 530 -10.88 43.29 4.48
C LEU A 530 -12.18 44.09 4.29
N ASP A 531 -12.22 45.36 4.73
CA ASP A 531 -13.35 46.27 4.50
C ASP A 531 -13.54 46.60 3.01
N LEU A 532 -12.44 46.83 2.27
CA LEU A 532 -12.46 47.00 0.82
C LEU A 532 -13.01 45.76 0.10
N VAL A 533 -12.55 44.57 0.49
CA VAL A 533 -12.97 43.29 -0.08
C VAL A 533 -14.47 43.04 0.17
N ASP A 534 -14.94 43.18 1.41
CA ASP A 534 -16.34 42.94 1.78
C ASP A 534 -17.31 43.96 1.14
N GLN A 535 -16.92 45.23 1.04
CA GLN A 535 -17.81 46.30 0.56
C GLN A 535 -17.82 46.50 -0.96
N TYR A 536 -16.72 46.20 -1.67
CA TYR A 536 -16.53 46.59 -3.07
C TYR A 536 -16.00 45.50 -4.01
N MET A 537 -15.69 44.30 -3.50
CA MET A 537 -15.31 43.14 -4.33
C MET A 537 -16.31 41.99 -4.18
N LEU A 538 -16.62 41.60 -2.95
CA LEU A 538 -17.56 40.52 -2.61
C LEU A 538 -19.02 41.01 -2.54
N VAL A 539 -19.50 41.65 -3.61
CA VAL A 539 -20.89 42.14 -3.71
C VAL A 539 -21.73 41.42 -4.75
N GLU A 540 -23.01 41.23 -4.42
CA GLU A 540 -24.06 40.51 -5.16
C GLU A 540 -24.35 41.12 -6.56
N ASP A 541 -24.23 42.44 -6.72
CA ASP A 541 -24.33 43.10 -8.04
C ASP A 541 -22.92 43.38 -8.62
N PRO A 542 -22.52 42.74 -9.74
CA PRO A 542 -21.25 43.02 -10.41
C PRO A 542 -21.05 44.48 -10.80
N LYS A 543 -22.11 45.26 -11.04
CA LYS A 543 -22.02 46.69 -11.39
C LYS A 543 -21.66 47.58 -10.20
N ARG A 544 -21.76 47.06 -8.98
CA ARG A 544 -21.34 47.73 -7.74
C ARG A 544 -19.90 47.39 -7.33
N ARG A 545 -19.25 46.45 -8.02
CA ARG A 545 -17.83 46.13 -7.80
C ARG A 545 -16.95 47.26 -8.32
N PHE A 546 -15.82 47.50 -7.67
CA PHE A 546 -14.89 48.51 -8.14
C PHE A 546 -14.25 48.10 -9.50
N PRO A 547 -14.25 48.98 -10.52
CA PRO A 547 -13.38 48.79 -11.68
C PRO A 547 -11.92 48.86 -11.23
N SER A 548 -11.02 48.20 -11.95
CA SER A 548 -9.58 48.12 -11.59
C SER A 548 -8.94 49.47 -11.30
N THR A 549 -9.29 50.51 -12.07
CA THR A 549 -8.77 51.88 -11.90
C THR A 549 -9.30 52.62 -10.66
N ALA A 550 -10.39 52.15 -10.04
CA ALA A 550 -10.84 52.59 -8.72
C ALA A 550 -10.23 51.73 -7.60
N LEU A 551 -10.13 50.42 -7.83
CA LEU A 551 -9.53 49.47 -6.88
C LEU A 551 -8.07 49.82 -6.56
N CYS A 552 -7.24 50.12 -7.57
CA CYS A 552 -5.86 50.57 -7.36
C CYS A 552 -5.81 51.85 -6.50
N LYS A 553 -6.60 52.87 -6.84
CA LYS A 553 -6.61 54.15 -6.11
C LYS A 553 -7.01 54.01 -4.64
N GLU A 554 -7.96 53.12 -4.34
CA GLU A 554 -8.38 52.89 -2.95
C GLU A 554 -7.35 52.04 -2.19
N LEU A 555 -6.67 51.10 -2.84
CA LEU A 555 -5.51 50.40 -2.26
C LEU A 555 -4.35 51.38 -1.98
N ASP A 556 -4.01 52.27 -2.91
CA ASP A 556 -2.99 53.33 -2.72
C ASP A 556 -3.35 54.23 -1.52
N ARG A 557 -4.64 54.57 -1.37
CA ARG A 557 -5.17 55.35 -0.25
C ARG A 557 -5.03 54.60 1.08
N ILE A 558 -5.41 53.32 1.11
CA ILE A 558 -5.32 52.44 2.28
C ILE A 558 -3.87 52.25 2.74
N VAL A 559 -2.93 52.03 1.81
CA VAL A 559 -1.49 51.96 2.13
C VAL A 559 -1.00 53.29 2.72
N SER A 560 -1.32 54.41 2.07
CA SER A 560 -0.91 55.75 2.52
C SER A 560 -1.45 56.10 3.91
N GLU A 561 -2.68 55.71 4.22
CA GLU A 561 -3.29 55.88 5.55
C GLU A 561 -2.65 54.97 6.58
N ALA A 562 -2.47 53.68 6.28
CA ALA A 562 -1.86 52.69 7.17
C ALA A 562 -0.40 53.04 7.55
N GLU A 563 0.42 53.49 6.60
CA GLU A 563 1.78 53.98 6.85
C GLU A 563 1.80 55.24 7.73
N SER A 564 0.83 56.14 7.53
CA SER A 564 0.72 57.38 8.30
C SER A 564 0.26 57.10 9.73
N THR A 565 -0.68 56.18 9.92
CA THR A 565 -1.09 55.68 11.25
C THR A 565 0.07 54.98 11.96
N TYR A 566 0.82 54.12 11.27
CA TYR A 566 1.98 53.43 11.86
C TYR A 566 3.04 54.43 12.35
N ARG A 567 3.40 55.42 11.52
CA ARG A 567 4.34 56.50 11.90
C ARG A 567 3.85 57.28 13.11
N LEU A 568 2.59 57.71 13.12
CA LEU A 568 2.00 58.47 14.24
C LEU A 568 1.99 57.68 15.55
N GLU A 569 1.70 56.37 15.53
CA GLU A 569 1.73 55.54 16.74
C GLU A 569 3.18 55.23 17.21
N VAL A 570 4.16 55.22 16.31
CA VAL A 570 5.59 55.19 16.69
C VAL A 570 6.02 56.53 17.30
N GLU A 571 5.62 57.67 16.74
CA GLU A 571 5.91 59.00 17.29
C GLU A 571 5.24 59.26 18.66
N ARG A 572 4.05 58.70 18.88
CA ARG A 572 3.34 58.69 20.17
C ARG A 572 3.96 57.72 21.20
N GLY A 573 4.91 56.87 20.79
CA GLY A 573 5.51 55.84 21.63
C GLY A 573 4.58 54.68 22.00
N THR A 574 3.38 54.62 21.41
CA THR A 574 2.42 53.52 21.56
C THR A 574 2.82 52.29 20.75
N LEU A 575 3.60 52.48 19.69
CA LEU A 575 4.45 51.50 19.04
C LEU A 575 5.93 51.89 19.21
N LYS A 576 6.84 50.95 18.92
CA LYS A 576 8.30 51.19 18.93
C LYS A 576 8.90 50.65 17.65
N LYS A 577 9.70 51.46 16.96
CA LYS A 577 10.46 51.03 15.79
C LYS A 577 11.50 49.97 16.16
N GLU A 578 11.67 49.00 15.30
CA GLU A 578 12.63 47.91 15.39
C GLU A 578 14.08 48.42 15.37
N SER A 579 14.98 47.76 16.12
CA SER A 579 16.41 48.11 16.09
C SER A 579 17.11 47.53 14.86
N GLU A 580 18.19 48.17 14.42
CA GLU A 580 18.95 47.77 13.24
C GLU A 580 19.59 46.37 13.43
N GLU A 581 20.00 46.02 14.64
CA GLU A 581 20.49 44.69 15.01
C GLU A 581 19.38 43.64 14.95
N THR A 582 18.16 44.02 15.36
CA THR A 582 16.97 43.15 15.29
C THR A 582 16.62 42.85 13.83
N LEU A 583 16.62 43.87 12.97
CA LEU A 583 16.39 43.72 11.53
C LEU A 583 17.51 42.88 10.86
N LYS A 584 18.79 43.08 11.21
CA LYS A 584 19.90 42.23 10.72
C LYS A 584 19.78 40.77 11.17
N ALA A 585 19.33 40.52 12.40
CA ALA A 585 19.07 39.18 12.91
C ALA A 585 17.90 38.49 12.18
N LEU A 586 16.83 39.25 11.90
CA LEU A 586 15.68 38.77 11.12
C LEU A 586 16.07 38.47 9.66
N LEU A 587 16.86 39.33 9.00
CA LEU A 587 17.34 39.07 7.64
C LEU A 587 18.20 37.80 7.57
N LYS A 588 19.06 37.58 8.57
CA LYS A 588 19.86 36.35 8.66
C LYS A 588 18.99 35.11 8.86
N LEU A 589 17.87 35.21 9.58
CA LEU A 589 16.89 34.12 9.73
C LEU A 589 16.12 33.86 8.42
N ASP A 590 15.62 34.89 7.73
CA ASP A 590 14.83 34.75 6.49
C ASP A 590 15.71 34.29 5.30
N ASN A 591 17.01 34.59 5.32
CA ASN A 591 18.01 34.04 4.39
C ASN A 591 18.31 32.55 4.64
N LEU A 592 18.15 32.08 5.88
CA LEU A 592 18.34 30.67 6.27
C LEU A 592 17.02 29.89 6.31
N ALA A 593 15.89 30.56 6.08
CA ALA A 593 14.57 29.96 6.03
C ALA A 593 14.38 29.19 4.70
N PRO A 594 13.97 27.90 4.73
CA PRO A 594 13.65 27.18 3.51
C PRO A 594 12.46 27.83 2.80
N SER A 595 12.44 27.76 1.46
CA SER A 595 11.42 28.36 0.60
C SER A 595 9.99 27.85 0.84
N ILE A 596 9.81 26.76 1.59
CA ILE A 596 8.53 26.19 1.99
C ILE A 596 8.54 25.98 3.51
N ALA A 597 7.51 26.46 4.20
CA ALA A 597 7.26 26.13 5.61
C ALA A 597 6.72 24.69 5.71
N ALA A 598 7.53 23.75 6.20
CA ALA A 598 7.04 22.39 6.47
C ALA A 598 6.01 22.44 7.63
N PRO A 599 4.77 21.94 7.44
CA PRO A 599 3.69 22.09 8.43
C PRO A 599 3.85 21.12 9.61
N PHE A 600 4.68 21.50 10.58
CA PHE A 600 4.85 20.79 11.85
C PHE A 600 3.73 21.16 12.85
N SER A 601 2.55 20.55 12.69
CA SER A 601 1.37 20.84 13.53
C SER A 601 0.69 19.61 14.17
N GLN A 602 1.41 18.48 14.30
CA GLN A 602 1.08 17.45 15.31
C GLN A 602 2.32 17.09 16.15
N LEU A 603 2.52 17.81 17.26
CA LEU A 603 3.27 17.38 18.46
C LEU A 603 3.30 18.46 19.57
N SER A 604 2.15 19.00 19.99
CA SER A 604 1.97 19.41 21.41
C SER A 604 0.50 19.52 21.85
N ALA A 605 0.22 18.96 23.03
CA ALA A 605 -0.99 19.11 23.85
C ALA A 605 -2.36 18.66 23.27
N ASP A 606 -2.66 17.37 23.41
CA ASP A 606 -3.67 17.01 24.42
C ASP A 606 -2.88 16.74 25.74
N SER A 607 -3.36 16.97 26.96
CA SER A 607 -4.70 17.38 27.37
C SER A 607 -4.69 18.16 28.70
N LYS A 608 -5.64 19.09 28.84
CA LYS A 608 -6.50 19.40 30.01
C LYS A 608 -7.02 20.85 29.87
N ARG A 609 -8.23 21.06 29.35
CA ARG A 609 -9.58 20.78 29.91
C ARG A 609 -10.13 21.99 30.67
N THR A 610 -11.28 22.48 30.18
CA THR A 610 -12.52 22.83 30.90
C THR A 610 -12.44 23.54 32.25
N ASP A 611 -13.25 24.55 32.57
CA ASP A 611 -14.24 25.40 31.86
C ASP A 611 -14.61 26.52 32.87
N ASP A 612 -15.31 27.58 32.45
CA ASP A 612 -16.70 27.87 32.89
C ASP A 612 -17.19 29.22 32.35
N ALA A 613 -18.50 29.35 32.17
CA ALA A 613 -19.18 30.58 31.76
C ALA A 613 -20.07 31.13 32.88
N LYS A 614 -20.60 32.35 32.75
CA LYS A 614 -22.01 32.71 33.09
C LYS A 614 -22.39 34.17 32.87
N LEU A 615 -23.51 34.35 32.16
CA LEU A 615 -24.75 34.91 32.71
C LEU A 615 -25.92 34.28 31.91
N SER A 616 -27.09 33.92 32.45
CA SER A 616 -27.67 34.22 33.76
C SER A 616 -28.33 32.97 34.43
N SER A 617 -29.28 33.18 35.36
CA SER A 617 -29.66 32.32 36.51
C SER A 617 -31.08 31.69 36.36
N PRO A 618 -31.66 30.85 37.29
CA PRO A 618 -31.30 30.64 38.71
C PRO A 618 -31.36 29.22 39.36
N THR A 619 -30.37 28.98 40.25
CA THR A 619 -30.38 28.44 41.66
C THR A 619 -31.62 27.72 42.26
N PRO A 620 -31.46 26.78 43.26
CA PRO A 620 -30.59 26.99 44.45
C PRO A 620 -29.90 25.80 45.22
N SER A 621 -28.81 26.17 45.92
CA SER A 621 -28.27 25.57 47.20
C SER A 621 -27.61 24.16 47.16
N LEU A 622 -26.62 23.79 48.01
CA LEU A 622 -25.98 24.43 49.20
C LEU A 622 -24.49 23.97 49.38
N ARG A 623 -23.73 24.69 50.24
CA ARG A 623 -22.29 24.63 50.68
C ARG A 623 -21.69 23.21 50.96
N ASN A 624 -20.35 22.97 51.06
CA ASN A 624 -19.26 23.81 51.61
C ASN A 624 -17.78 23.40 51.25
N ARG A 625 -16.85 24.34 51.46
CA ARG A 625 -15.34 24.38 51.63
C ARG A 625 -14.51 23.08 51.94
N SER A 626 -13.17 22.97 51.75
CA SER A 626 -12.07 23.90 51.29
C SER A 626 -10.67 23.22 51.11
N SER A 627 -9.69 23.93 50.48
CA SER A 627 -8.19 23.83 50.58
C SER A 627 -7.47 22.55 50.07
N SER A 628 -6.22 22.54 49.57
CA SER A 628 -5.16 23.56 49.27
C SER A 628 -4.12 23.02 48.23
N ALA A 629 -3.12 23.80 47.78
CA ALA A 629 -2.25 23.51 46.60
C ALA A 629 -0.72 23.71 46.79
N VAL A 630 0.11 23.07 45.91
CA VAL A 630 1.59 23.16 45.70
C VAL A 630 1.91 22.51 44.31
N ARG A 631 2.90 22.84 43.43
CA ARG A 631 3.68 24.05 43.00
C ARG A 631 4.24 23.80 41.55
N SER A 632 5.32 24.44 41.07
CA SER A 632 5.87 24.26 39.69
C SER A 632 7.41 24.49 39.56
N HIS A 633 8.21 23.57 38.95
CA HIS A 633 9.56 23.81 38.36
C HIS A 633 9.46 23.77 36.81
N ARG A 634 10.54 24.17 36.14
CA ARG A 634 10.47 25.10 35.00
C ARG A 634 11.51 24.77 33.92
N VAL A 635 11.10 24.10 32.84
CA VAL A 635 11.97 23.88 31.68
C VAL A 635 12.10 25.17 30.84
N ARG A 636 13.33 25.46 30.36
CA ARG A 636 13.70 26.74 29.75
C ARG A 636 13.11 26.92 28.33
N LYS A 637 12.60 28.12 28.03
CA LYS A 637 11.91 28.45 26.76
C LYS A 637 12.79 28.30 25.50
N SER A 638 14.11 28.45 25.59
CA SER A 638 15.04 28.44 24.44
C SER A 638 14.93 27.17 23.59
N VAL A 639 14.87 26.00 24.23
CA VAL A 639 14.91 24.68 23.59
C VAL A 639 13.69 24.40 22.68
N ARG A 640 12.62 25.20 22.77
CA ARG A 640 11.50 25.15 21.80
C ARG A 640 11.69 26.04 20.58
N PHE A 641 12.37 27.18 20.69
CA PHE A 641 12.56 28.10 19.55
C PHE A 641 13.53 27.53 18.51
N GLU A 642 14.57 26.82 18.94
CA GLU A 642 15.57 26.15 18.07
C GLU A 642 14.99 25.03 17.19
N LYS A 643 13.71 24.68 17.34
CA LYS A 643 13.01 23.64 16.56
C LYS A 643 11.88 24.17 15.67
N ILE A 644 11.66 25.48 15.64
CA ILE A 644 10.69 26.11 14.74
C ILE A 644 11.43 26.55 13.48
N VAL A 645 11.38 25.70 12.45
CA VAL A 645 11.85 26.08 11.11
C VAL A 645 10.82 27.02 10.50
N SER A 646 11.03 28.32 10.64
CA SER A 646 10.28 29.32 9.87
C SER A 646 10.53 29.07 8.39
N GLY A 647 9.47 28.84 7.61
CA GLY A 647 9.58 28.95 6.17
C GLY A 647 9.75 30.40 5.74
N LYS A 648 10.28 30.59 4.53
CA LYS A 648 10.54 31.90 3.96
C LYS A 648 9.23 32.62 3.65
N THR A 649 9.09 33.83 4.16
CA THR A 649 7.88 34.64 3.91
C THR A 649 8.08 35.45 2.64
N VAL A 650 7.14 35.36 1.70
CA VAL A 650 7.22 36.07 0.40
C VAL A 650 7.42 37.57 0.62
N ASN A 651 8.37 38.16 -0.12
CA ASN A 651 8.81 39.57 -0.09
C ASN A 651 9.30 40.13 1.26
N ARG A 652 9.27 39.35 2.35
CA ARG A 652 9.69 39.81 3.68
C ARG A 652 11.19 40.11 3.75
N GLU A 653 12.01 39.31 3.09
CA GLU A 653 13.45 39.54 2.96
C GLU A 653 13.76 40.94 2.38
N GLU A 654 12.99 41.37 1.38
CA GLU A 654 13.15 42.69 0.74
C GLU A 654 12.70 43.82 1.66
N VAL A 655 11.52 43.69 2.30
CA VAL A 655 11.04 44.67 3.30
C VAL A 655 12.06 44.85 4.44
N ILE A 656 12.73 43.78 4.89
CA ILE A 656 13.78 43.88 5.90
C ILE A 656 15.04 44.57 5.33
N LYS A 657 15.45 44.30 4.08
CA LYS A 657 16.58 45.02 3.42
C LYS A 657 16.29 46.51 3.29
N THR A 658 15.08 46.90 2.87
CA THR A 658 14.63 48.29 2.80
C THR A 658 14.64 48.94 4.18
N GLY A 659 14.15 48.25 5.21
CA GLY A 659 14.20 48.70 6.61
C GLY A 659 15.60 48.91 7.18
N LEU A 660 16.61 48.25 6.60
CA LEU A 660 18.04 48.41 6.90
C LEU A 660 18.75 49.46 6.04
N GLY A 661 18.06 50.13 5.10
CA GLY A 661 18.67 51.05 4.15
C GLY A 661 19.57 50.38 3.11
N ILE A 662 19.52 49.04 2.99
CA ILE A 662 20.30 48.27 2.02
C ILE A 662 19.53 48.30 0.70
N SER A 663 19.69 49.38 -0.07
CA SER A 663 19.19 49.40 -1.45
C SER A 663 19.88 48.32 -2.25
N SER A 664 19.11 47.47 -2.92
CA SER A 664 19.59 46.77 -4.10
C SER A 664 20.07 47.80 -5.11
N LEU A 665 21.22 47.55 -5.75
CA LEU A 665 21.50 48.15 -7.04
C LEU A 665 20.43 47.62 -8.01
N ALA A 666 19.71 48.52 -8.68
CA ALA A 666 18.93 48.11 -9.82
C ALA A 666 19.91 47.72 -10.94
N GLU A 667 19.70 46.57 -11.56
CA GLU A 667 20.10 46.41 -12.95
C GLU A 667 19.12 47.27 -13.75
N GLU A 668 19.64 48.32 -14.39
CA GLU A 668 18.82 49.27 -15.13
C GLU A 668 18.21 48.58 -16.37
N PRO A 669 16.95 48.86 -16.73
CA PRO A 669 16.40 48.41 -17.99
C PRO A 669 17.16 49.05 -19.15
N GLU A 670 17.39 48.32 -20.24
CA GLU A 670 18.07 48.87 -21.41
C GLU A 670 17.33 50.10 -21.97
N ASP A 671 18.06 51.21 -22.16
CA ASP A 671 17.53 52.47 -22.68
C ASP A 671 16.92 52.29 -24.08
N ILE A 672 15.59 52.42 -24.18
CA ILE A 672 14.90 52.67 -25.45
C ILE A 672 14.89 54.18 -25.67
N ASP A 673 15.74 54.66 -26.58
CA ASP A 673 15.85 56.06 -26.98
C ASP A 673 14.49 56.65 -27.38
N SER A 674 14.05 57.68 -26.64
CA SER A 674 13.17 58.72 -27.18
C SER A 674 13.23 60.01 -26.36
N SER A 675 13.87 61.04 -26.90
CA SER A 675 13.99 62.36 -26.26
C SER A 675 12.80 63.29 -26.54
N SER A 676 12.32 64.02 -25.52
CA SER A 676 11.67 65.33 -25.66
C SER A 676 11.51 66.04 -24.29
N GLN A 677 11.36 67.37 -24.28
CA GLN A 677 11.45 68.22 -23.08
C GLN A 677 10.13 68.92 -22.71
N GLY A 678 9.96 69.30 -21.43
CA GLY A 678 8.90 70.22 -20.98
C GLY A 678 9.01 70.62 -19.49
N PRO A 679 9.41 71.87 -19.13
CA PRO A 679 9.64 72.28 -17.74
C PRO A 679 8.55 73.22 -17.15
N GLY A 680 8.34 73.20 -15.81
CA GLY A 680 7.54 74.22 -15.11
C GLY A 680 7.47 74.07 -13.55
N PRO A 681 7.33 75.16 -12.75
CA PRO A 681 7.62 75.15 -11.28
C PRO A 681 6.47 75.81 -10.41
N PRO A 682 6.68 76.41 -9.21
CA PRO A 682 6.96 75.75 -7.91
C PRO A 682 6.20 76.29 -6.64
N LEU A 683 6.06 75.46 -5.59
CA LEU A 683 6.01 75.83 -4.12
C LEU A 683 4.89 76.81 -3.65
N PRO A 684 4.83 77.32 -2.37
CA PRO A 684 5.31 76.87 -1.03
C PRO A 684 4.18 76.80 0.05
N GLY A 685 4.48 76.59 1.37
CA GLY A 685 3.62 77.24 2.43
C GLY A 685 3.40 76.72 3.88
N VAL A 686 4.42 76.34 4.67
CA VAL A 686 4.68 76.87 6.04
C VAL A 686 3.62 76.84 7.21
N SER A 687 4.01 76.20 8.34
CA SER A 687 3.85 76.60 9.79
C SER A 687 2.82 76.02 10.82
N ILE A 688 3.41 75.59 11.96
CA ILE A 688 3.07 75.88 13.39
C ILE A 688 2.10 74.97 14.21
N ARG A 689 2.49 74.77 15.50
CA ARG A 689 1.88 74.04 16.66
C ARG A 689 1.51 75.04 17.79
N PRO A 690 1.00 74.64 18.99
CA PRO A 690 0.07 73.59 19.43
C PRO A 690 -1.21 74.24 20.08
N PRO A 691 -2.03 73.56 20.95
CA PRO A 691 -1.69 73.37 22.39
C PRO A 691 -2.25 72.08 23.06
N THR A 692 -1.90 71.89 24.34
CA THR A 692 -2.53 71.01 25.38
C THR A 692 -2.97 71.92 26.56
N PRO A 693 -3.82 71.52 27.55
CA PRO A 693 -3.42 70.62 28.66
C PRO A 693 -4.55 69.85 29.44
N GLU A 694 -4.14 69.13 30.51
CA GLU A 694 -4.84 68.93 31.82
C GLU A 694 -6.15 68.06 31.93
N ASP A 695 -6.45 67.33 33.03
CA ASP A 695 -5.76 67.15 34.33
C ASP A 695 -6.12 65.81 35.09
N SER A 696 -5.44 65.55 36.22
CA SER A 696 -5.91 64.89 37.47
C SER A 696 -5.58 63.41 37.84
N ASN A 697 -4.33 63.19 38.29
CA ASN A 697 -3.92 62.82 39.68
C ASN A 697 -4.20 61.42 40.37
N PHE A 698 -3.31 61.12 41.33
CA PHE A 698 -3.28 60.12 42.44
C PHE A 698 -2.70 58.68 42.28
N ASN A 699 -2.02 58.28 43.37
CA ASN A 699 -1.21 57.07 43.68
C ASN A 699 -1.84 56.38 44.95
N PRO A 700 -1.35 55.26 45.57
CA PRO A 700 -0.10 54.50 45.37
C PRO A 700 -0.19 52.95 45.42
N SER A 701 0.97 52.29 45.26
CA SER A 701 1.24 50.85 45.48
C SER A 701 1.20 50.43 46.97
N PRO A 702 1.29 49.12 47.31
CA PRO A 702 2.64 48.52 47.51
C PRO A 702 2.83 47.06 47.05
N GLU A 703 4.11 46.67 46.93
CA GLU A 703 4.64 45.28 46.89
C GLU A 703 4.87 44.78 48.36
N PRO A 704 5.57 43.66 48.72
CA PRO A 704 6.35 42.69 47.92
C PRO A 704 6.29 41.18 48.36
N GLU A 705 7.26 40.40 47.85
CA GLU A 705 7.88 39.15 48.36
C GLU A 705 7.46 37.76 47.80
N ASP A 706 8.52 36.97 47.52
CA ASP A 706 8.59 35.61 46.94
C ASP A 706 8.60 34.51 48.06
N PRO A 707 9.08 33.22 47.93
CA PRO A 707 9.62 32.47 46.78
C PRO A 707 9.21 30.96 46.66
N VAL A 708 9.91 30.25 45.75
CA VAL A 708 10.15 28.77 45.64
C VAL A 708 9.20 27.93 44.73
N ASP A 709 9.79 26.95 44.05
CA ASP A 709 9.32 26.08 42.95
C ASP A 709 8.78 24.67 43.38
N ILE A 710 8.56 23.70 42.44
CA ILE A 710 8.56 22.17 42.48
C ILE A 710 8.02 21.57 41.14
N GLU A 711 8.70 20.68 40.38
CA GLU A 711 8.35 20.15 39.01
C GLU A 711 6.87 20.01 38.57
N GLY A 712 6.59 20.36 37.29
CA GLY A 712 5.38 19.93 36.59
C GLY A 712 5.30 20.34 35.11
N GLY A 713 5.59 19.43 34.19
CA GLY A 713 5.39 19.61 32.74
C GLY A 713 4.31 18.70 32.18
N ALA A 714 3.50 19.20 31.23
CA ALA A 714 2.59 18.38 30.44
C ALA A 714 3.25 17.99 29.09
N THR A 715 3.07 16.73 28.70
CA THR A 715 3.71 16.09 27.53
C THR A 715 2.93 16.34 26.23
N SER A 716 3.28 15.61 25.16
CA SER A 716 2.91 15.91 23.80
C SER A 716 2.46 14.66 23.05
N PHE A 717 1.34 14.75 22.33
CA PHE A 717 0.73 13.65 21.56
C PHE A 717 1.43 13.43 20.22
N LYS A 718 1.65 12.16 19.87
CA LYS A 718 2.50 11.73 18.75
C LYS A 718 1.70 10.90 17.75
N ALA A 719 1.87 11.18 16.46
CA ALA A 719 1.21 10.45 15.38
C ALA A 719 1.69 8.98 15.27
N PRO A 720 0.88 8.08 14.65
CA PRO A 720 1.14 6.63 14.62
C PRO A 720 2.07 6.17 13.49
N SER A 721 2.17 4.85 13.25
CA SER A 721 3.14 4.29 12.30
C SER A 721 2.70 3.01 11.57
N CYS A 722 2.55 3.12 10.23
CA CYS A 722 2.54 2.07 9.19
C CYS A 722 1.61 0.85 9.41
N HIS A 723 1.94 -0.04 10.35
CA HIS A 723 1.20 -1.27 10.68
C HIS A 723 -0.27 -1.05 11.09
N GLU A 724 -0.62 0.20 11.43
CA GLU A 724 -1.97 0.62 11.80
C GLU A 724 -3.02 0.29 10.71
N ILE A 725 -2.61 0.24 9.44
CA ILE A 725 -3.52 0.03 8.31
C ILE A 725 -4.15 -1.38 8.32
N ALA A 726 -3.36 -2.46 8.34
CA ALA A 726 -3.87 -3.82 8.12
C ALA A 726 -4.85 -4.29 9.22
N ILE A 727 -4.54 -3.97 10.48
CA ILE A 727 -5.35 -4.35 11.65
C ILE A 727 -6.66 -3.55 11.70
N VAL A 728 -6.64 -2.28 11.30
CA VAL A 728 -7.81 -1.40 11.24
C VAL A 728 -8.68 -1.72 10.01
N GLN A 729 -8.09 -2.10 8.87
CA GLN A 729 -8.81 -2.66 7.73
C GLN A 729 -9.56 -3.94 8.11
N GLU A 730 -8.89 -4.91 8.76
CA GLU A 730 -9.53 -6.15 9.22
C GLU A 730 -10.63 -5.88 10.27
N TYR A 731 -10.42 -4.90 11.16
CA TYR A 731 -11.46 -4.42 12.08
C TYR A 731 -12.70 -3.90 11.33
N HIS A 732 -12.52 -2.99 10.37
CA HIS A 732 -13.63 -2.41 9.60
C HIS A 732 -14.36 -3.45 8.77
N ARG A 733 -13.62 -4.31 8.05
CA ARG A 733 -14.17 -5.40 7.23
C ARG A 733 -15.03 -6.35 8.05
N ARG A 734 -14.57 -6.74 9.25
CA ARG A 734 -15.35 -7.59 10.15
C ARG A 734 -16.51 -6.85 10.80
N SER A 735 -16.32 -5.60 11.22
CA SER A 735 -17.38 -4.78 11.82
C SER A 735 -18.57 -4.60 10.87
N GLN A 736 -18.33 -4.31 9.58
CA GLN A 736 -19.36 -4.24 8.54
C GLN A 736 -20.10 -5.58 8.39
N SER A 737 -19.37 -6.69 8.18
CA SER A 737 -19.94 -8.04 8.06
C SER A 737 -20.79 -8.44 9.29
N TRP A 738 -20.36 -8.07 10.51
CA TRP A 738 -21.11 -8.34 11.74
C TRP A 738 -22.34 -7.42 11.91
N ALA A 739 -22.35 -6.21 11.35
CA ALA A 739 -23.52 -5.34 11.32
C ALA A 739 -24.60 -5.85 10.35
N GLU A 740 -24.21 -6.23 9.14
CA GLU A 740 -25.10 -6.79 8.11
C GLU A 740 -25.80 -8.08 8.56
N ASN A 741 -25.12 -8.90 9.36
CA ASN A 741 -25.61 -10.21 9.81
C ASN A 741 -26.62 -10.17 10.98
N GLN A 742 -27.15 -8.99 11.37
CA GLN A 742 -28.14 -8.87 12.44
C GLN A 742 -29.57 -9.28 12.03
N GLY A 743 -29.86 -9.35 10.72
CA GLY A 743 -31.21 -9.64 10.19
C GLY A 743 -31.75 -11.07 10.46
N VAL A 744 -33.04 -11.26 10.21
CA VAL A 744 -33.75 -12.56 10.32
C VAL A 744 -33.13 -13.60 9.36
N TRP A 745 -32.83 -13.19 8.13
CA TRP A 745 -32.24 -14.00 7.07
C TRP A 745 -30.90 -14.66 7.44
N ALA A 746 -30.11 -14.05 8.34
CA ALA A 746 -28.84 -14.62 8.79
C ALA A 746 -29.00 -15.91 9.64
N SER A 747 -30.23 -16.30 10.01
CA SER A 747 -30.51 -17.65 10.53
C SER A 747 -30.43 -18.75 9.46
N ILE A 748 -30.77 -18.42 8.21
CA ILE A 748 -30.77 -19.32 7.05
C ILE A 748 -29.35 -19.36 6.45
N VAL A 749 -28.74 -18.20 6.24
CA VAL A 749 -27.38 -18.05 5.67
C VAL A 749 -26.30 -18.71 6.55
N ARG A 750 -26.53 -18.88 7.87
CA ARG A 750 -25.62 -19.61 8.76
C ARG A 750 -25.36 -21.07 8.35
N LYS A 751 -26.18 -21.66 7.47
CA LYS A 751 -25.97 -23.01 6.93
C LYS A 751 -25.18 -23.04 5.60
N ALA A 752 -24.75 -21.87 5.09
CA ALA A 752 -24.11 -21.70 3.79
C ALA A 752 -22.82 -20.86 3.82
N ARG A 753 -22.38 -20.36 4.99
CA ARG A 753 -20.99 -19.98 5.21
C ARG A 753 -20.25 -21.20 5.71
N GLU A 754 -19.13 -21.56 5.08
CA GLU A 754 -18.19 -22.49 5.71
C GLU A 754 -17.70 -21.89 7.03
N GLU A 755 -17.74 -22.68 8.11
CA GLU A 755 -16.93 -22.40 9.30
C GLU A 755 -15.47 -22.45 8.84
N ASP A 756 -14.63 -21.50 9.27
CA ASP A 756 -13.22 -21.43 8.91
C ASP A 756 -12.55 -22.78 9.24
N ARG A 757 -12.37 -23.61 8.20
CA ARG A 757 -11.95 -25.01 8.36
C ARG A 757 -10.53 -25.10 8.92
N TYR A 758 -9.74 -24.03 8.74
CA TYR A 758 -8.39 -23.92 9.26
C TYR A 758 -8.36 -23.51 10.74
N MET A 759 -9.02 -22.42 11.12
CA MET A 759 -9.07 -21.98 12.52
C MET A 759 -9.91 -22.90 13.41
N SER A 760 -11.01 -23.45 12.89
CA SER A 760 -11.94 -24.29 13.68
C SER A 760 -11.27 -25.49 14.34
N GLN A 761 -10.22 -26.07 13.74
CA GLN A 761 -9.49 -27.22 14.30
C GLN A 761 -8.74 -26.88 15.60
N TYR A 762 -8.27 -25.63 15.77
CA TYR A 762 -7.52 -25.19 16.94
C TYR A 762 -8.42 -24.53 18.01
N ILE A 763 -9.53 -23.94 17.56
CA ILE A 763 -10.42 -23.11 18.38
C ILE A 763 -11.62 -23.92 18.94
N SER A 764 -12.20 -24.87 18.19
CA SER A 764 -13.48 -25.50 18.57
C SER A 764 -13.44 -26.31 19.89
N ASN A 765 -12.26 -26.76 20.33
CA ASN A 765 -12.06 -27.53 21.56
C ASN A 765 -11.32 -26.74 22.67
N ARG A 766 -11.19 -25.43 22.49
CA ARG A 766 -10.34 -24.55 23.31
C ARG A 766 -11.18 -23.37 23.84
N ASP A 767 -11.13 -23.17 25.15
CA ASP A 767 -11.73 -22.03 25.83
C ASP A 767 -10.80 -20.82 25.71
N ILE A 768 -11.30 -19.68 25.20
CA ILE A 768 -10.44 -18.51 24.91
C ILE A 768 -10.91 -17.29 25.68
N ILE A 769 -9.98 -16.77 26.49
CA ILE A 769 -10.22 -15.67 27.42
C ILE A 769 -9.27 -14.54 27.10
N PHE A 770 -9.83 -13.40 26.69
CA PHE A 770 -9.10 -12.14 26.61
C PHE A 770 -8.86 -11.61 28.03
N VAL A 771 -7.61 -11.36 28.38
CA VAL A 771 -7.20 -10.71 29.64
C VAL A 771 -6.64 -9.35 29.28
N VAL A 772 -7.36 -8.28 29.59
CA VAL A 772 -6.94 -6.91 29.28
C VAL A 772 -6.36 -6.26 30.53
N ASP A 773 -5.10 -5.85 30.46
CA ASP A 773 -4.50 -4.98 31.47
C ASP A 773 -5.18 -3.60 31.43
N ASN A 774 -5.82 -3.23 32.53
CA ASN A 774 -6.52 -1.96 32.72
C ASN A 774 -5.89 -1.11 33.82
N ALA A 775 -4.57 -1.20 34.01
CA ALA A 775 -3.82 -0.26 34.84
C ALA A 775 -3.69 1.13 34.18
N ALA A 776 -3.27 2.12 34.97
CA ALA A 776 -3.08 3.50 34.54
C ALA A 776 -2.18 3.67 33.30
N THR A 777 -1.16 2.81 33.16
CA THR A 777 -0.17 2.87 32.07
C THR A 777 -0.75 2.48 30.71
N MET A 778 -1.76 1.59 30.69
CA MET A 778 -2.46 1.15 29.48
C MET A 778 -3.41 2.22 28.88
N LYS A 779 -3.68 3.32 29.58
CA LYS A 779 -4.56 4.40 29.08
C LYS A 779 -4.13 4.97 27.73
N SER A 780 -2.82 5.10 27.48
CA SER A 780 -2.28 5.61 26.20
C SER A 780 -2.36 4.61 25.04
N HIS A 781 -2.82 3.38 25.29
CA HIS A 781 -2.95 2.30 24.30
C HIS A 781 -4.38 1.79 24.18
N TRP A 782 -5.35 2.45 24.82
CA TRP A 782 -6.67 1.84 25.00
C TRP A 782 -7.48 1.70 23.72
N GLU A 783 -7.36 2.61 22.76
CA GLU A 783 -8.02 2.47 21.46
C GLU A 783 -7.35 1.37 20.61
N ASP A 784 -6.02 1.22 20.66
CA ASP A 784 -5.28 0.10 20.03
C ASP A 784 -5.77 -1.25 20.62
N VAL A 785 -5.84 -1.34 21.95
CA VAL A 785 -6.33 -2.49 22.73
C VAL A 785 -7.77 -2.82 22.34
N LYS A 786 -8.64 -1.82 22.27
CA LYS A 786 -10.06 -1.96 21.94
C LYS A 786 -10.26 -2.44 20.51
N ILE A 787 -9.57 -1.85 19.53
CA ILE A 787 -9.57 -2.33 18.14
C ILE A 787 -9.06 -3.76 18.09
N LYS A 788 -7.93 -4.06 18.76
CA LYS A 788 -7.32 -5.40 18.77
C LYS A 788 -8.24 -6.47 19.36
N VAL A 789 -8.81 -6.25 20.55
CA VAL A 789 -9.74 -7.19 21.20
C VAL A 789 -10.95 -7.43 20.30
N LEU A 790 -11.53 -6.39 19.72
CA LEU A 790 -12.72 -6.53 18.87
C LEU A 790 -12.41 -7.24 17.55
N THR A 791 -11.28 -6.97 16.90
CA THR A 791 -10.85 -7.70 15.69
C THR A 791 -10.68 -9.19 15.98
N LEU A 792 -9.88 -9.55 16.98
CA LEU A 792 -9.63 -10.94 17.36
C LEU A 792 -10.93 -11.64 17.80
N ALA A 793 -11.77 -10.98 18.61
CA ALA A 793 -13.06 -11.53 19.01
C ALA A 793 -14.03 -11.73 17.83
N MET A 794 -13.97 -10.89 16.79
CA MET A 794 -14.72 -11.08 15.53
C MET A 794 -14.07 -12.11 14.58
N MET A 795 -12.85 -12.58 14.84
CA MET A 795 -12.22 -13.72 14.16
C MET A 795 -12.73 -15.04 14.75
N ILE A 796 -12.64 -15.23 16.06
CA ILE A 796 -12.90 -16.52 16.71
C ILE A 796 -14.29 -16.66 17.35
N GLY A 797 -15.06 -15.58 17.53
CA GLY A 797 -16.35 -15.58 18.24
C GLY A 797 -17.52 -16.31 17.55
N THR A 798 -17.31 -16.85 16.35
CA THR A 798 -18.22 -17.80 15.67
C THR A 798 -17.75 -19.25 15.73
N LEU A 799 -16.49 -19.50 16.07
CA LEU A 799 -15.86 -20.82 16.15
C LEU A 799 -15.90 -21.37 17.58
N ASP A 800 -15.78 -20.51 18.58
CA ASP A 800 -15.94 -20.89 19.99
C ASP A 800 -17.42 -21.18 20.32
N LYS A 801 -17.70 -22.47 20.56
CA LYS A 801 -19.03 -23.01 20.88
C LYS A 801 -19.41 -22.78 22.35
N ASN A 802 -18.44 -22.41 23.20
CA ASN A 802 -18.58 -22.09 24.62
C ASN A 802 -18.69 -20.56 24.86
N GLY A 803 -18.19 -19.76 23.93
CA GLY A 803 -18.34 -18.32 23.90
C GLY A 803 -17.24 -17.58 24.67
N LEU A 804 -16.71 -16.54 24.06
CA LEU A 804 -15.48 -15.90 24.48
C LEU A 804 -15.59 -15.24 25.86
N GLY A 805 -14.51 -15.33 26.63
CA GLY A 805 -14.31 -14.56 27.86
C GLY A 805 -13.58 -13.25 27.59
N LEU A 806 -13.94 -12.20 28.33
CA LEU A 806 -13.19 -10.95 28.45
C LEU A 806 -13.12 -10.57 29.93
N VAL A 807 -11.91 -10.49 30.47
CA VAL A 807 -11.65 -10.14 31.86
C VAL A 807 -10.56 -9.09 31.96
N PHE A 808 -10.58 -8.33 33.05
CA PHE A 808 -9.61 -7.29 33.33
C PHE A 808 -8.67 -7.69 34.48
N THR A 809 -7.47 -7.12 34.53
CA THR A 809 -6.52 -7.36 35.65
C THR A 809 -7.07 -6.80 36.97
N LEU A 810 -7.71 -5.63 36.90
CA LEU A 810 -8.21 -4.85 38.02
C LEU A 810 -9.75 -4.77 38.01
N GLY A 811 -10.36 -5.15 39.13
CA GLY A 811 -11.81 -5.23 39.29
C GLY A 811 -12.45 -6.49 38.69
N SER A 812 -13.77 -6.61 38.82
CA SER A 812 -14.57 -7.72 38.28
C SER A 812 -15.78 -7.30 37.47
N ASP A 813 -16.23 -6.05 37.62
CA ASP A 813 -17.63 -5.70 37.38
C ASP A 813 -17.94 -5.47 35.89
N ASN A 814 -16.88 -5.30 35.09
CA ASN A 814 -16.93 -5.19 33.63
C ASN A 814 -16.65 -6.53 32.92
N ASN A 815 -16.34 -7.60 33.65
CA ASN A 815 -15.98 -8.89 33.07
C ASN A 815 -17.15 -9.53 32.32
N VAL A 816 -16.86 -10.14 31.17
CA VAL A 816 -17.81 -10.86 30.32
C VAL A 816 -17.39 -12.33 30.22
N PHE A 817 -18.34 -13.23 30.43
CA PHE A 817 -18.16 -14.68 30.30
C PHE A 817 -19.17 -15.27 29.31
N GLU A 818 -18.79 -16.36 28.65
CA GLU A 818 -19.62 -17.13 27.70
C GLU A 818 -20.34 -16.28 26.64
N ALA A 819 -19.67 -15.28 26.08
CA ALA A 819 -20.29 -14.42 25.07
C ALA A 819 -20.32 -15.11 23.69
N LYS A 820 -21.53 -15.56 23.30
CA LYS A 820 -21.77 -16.33 22.07
C LYS A 820 -22.36 -15.47 20.96
N GLY A 821 -21.76 -15.53 19.77
CA GLY A 821 -22.31 -15.01 18.51
C GLY A 821 -22.89 -13.58 18.63
N ARG A 822 -24.16 -13.40 18.27
CA ARG A 822 -24.86 -12.10 18.18
C ARG A 822 -24.78 -11.19 19.41
N LYS A 823 -24.40 -11.67 20.60
CA LYS A 823 -24.21 -10.84 21.81
C LYS A 823 -22.80 -10.24 21.94
N MET A 824 -21.84 -10.67 21.12
CA MET A 824 -20.46 -10.16 21.11
C MET A 824 -20.36 -8.66 20.77
N PRO A 825 -20.95 -8.16 19.65
CA PRO A 825 -20.70 -6.78 19.21
C PRO A 825 -21.34 -5.71 20.10
N SER A 826 -22.23 -6.07 21.01
CA SER A 826 -22.75 -5.16 22.04
C SER A 826 -21.96 -5.28 23.35
N LYS A 827 -21.68 -6.51 23.82
CA LYS A 827 -21.07 -6.73 25.13
C LYS A 827 -19.61 -6.31 25.20
N PHE A 828 -18.79 -6.69 24.22
CA PHE A 828 -17.35 -6.43 24.28
C PHE A 828 -17.02 -4.93 24.18
N PRO A 829 -17.58 -4.14 23.23
CA PRO A 829 -17.36 -2.69 23.21
C PRO A 829 -17.83 -1.99 24.50
N GLN A 830 -19.01 -2.35 25.03
CA GLN A 830 -19.53 -1.77 26.26
C GLN A 830 -18.64 -2.10 27.47
N SER A 831 -18.20 -3.35 27.60
CA SER A 831 -17.26 -3.81 28.63
C SER A 831 -15.93 -3.04 28.59
N LEU A 832 -15.34 -2.88 27.39
CA LEU A 832 -14.11 -2.12 27.18
C LEU A 832 -14.29 -0.62 27.47
N SER A 833 -15.44 -0.02 27.12
CA SER A 833 -15.74 1.38 27.42
C SER A 833 -15.96 1.63 28.91
N ASN A 834 -16.68 0.76 29.61
CA ASN A 834 -16.86 0.85 31.06
C ASN A 834 -15.54 0.62 31.81
N ALA A 835 -14.70 -0.31 31.33
CA ALA A 835 -13.39 -0.55 31.91
C ALA A 835 -12.49 0.69 31.80
N TYR A 836 -12.45 1.35 30.65
CA TYR A 836 -11.71 2.61 30.44
C TYR A 836 -12.12 3.72 31.40
N GLN A 837 -13.43 3.92 31.58
CA GLN A 837 -13.98 4.94 32.48
C GLN A 837 -13.62 4.68 33.95
N ASN A 838 -13.37 3.42 34.31
CA ASN A 838 -13.06 3.00 35.68
C ASN A 838 -11.55 2.87 35.98
N ILE A 839 -10.64 3.21 35.05
CA ILE A 839 -9.20 3.13 35.33
C ILE A 839 -8.76 4.29 36.24
N ASP A 840 -8.41 3.97 37.48
CA ASP A 840 -7.73 4.88 38.42
C ASP A 840 -6.27 5.11 37.98
N ASP A 841 -5.80 6.36 38.01
CA ASP A 841 -4.39 6.73 37.73
C ASP A 841 -3.40 6.14 38.75
N ARG A 842 -3.89 5.76 39.94
CA ARG A 842 -3.12 5.06 40.99
C ARG A 842 -3.09 3.55 40.82
N SER A 843 -3.93 2.99 39.96
CA SER A 843 -3.96 1.54 39.75
C SER A 843 -2.66 1.03 39.13
N ARG A 844 -2.25 -0.17 39.54
CA ARG A 844 -1.09 -0.91 39.01
C ARG A 844 -1.48 -2.38 38.87
N THR A 845 -1.11 -3.00 37.77
CA THR A 845 -1.42 -4.42 37.55
C THR A 845 -0.49 -5.28 38.40
N ASP A 846 -1.09 -6.10 39.25
CA ASP A 846 -0.49 -7.32 39.78
C ASP A 846 -0.85 -8.46 38.82
N MET A 847 0.08 -8.81 37.93
CA MET A 847 -0.15 -9.86 36.94
C MET A 847 -0.10 -11.25 37.57
N ALA A 848 0.70 -11.44 38.63
CA ALA A 848 0.78 -12.71 39.36
C ALA A 848 -0.57 -13.02 40.04
N THR A 849 -1.14 -12.10 40.81
CA THR A 849 -2.48 -12.25 41.41
C THR A 849 -3.59 -12.33 40.35
N THR A 850 -3.41 -11.73 39.16
CA THR A 850 -4.35 -11.92 38.04
C THR A 850 -4.30 -13.34 37.48
N LEU A 851 -3.12 -13.84 37.14
CA LEU A 851 -2.92 -15.19 36.63
C LEU A 851 -3.32 -16.25 37.66
N ALA A 852 -2.99 -16.08 38.93
CA ALA A 852 -3.42 -16.97 40.02
C ALA A 852 -4.95 -17.07 40.06
N ARG A 853 -5.67 -15.94 40.01
CA ARG A 853 -7.14 -15.89 39.91
C ARG A 853 -7.71 -16.53 38.62
N ARG A 854 -6.91 -16.80 37.59
CA ARG A 854 -7.31 -17.59 36.39
C ARG A 854 -6.98 -19.07 36.54
N PHE A 855 -5.78 -19.39 37.00
CA PHE A 855 -5.31 -20.75 37.26
C PHE A 855 -6.20 -21.45 38.32
N ASP A 856 -6.61 -20.74 39.38
CA ASP A 856 -7.58 -21.23 40.37
C ASP A 856 -9.01 -21.33 39.84
N ALA A 857 -9.38 -20.57 38.81
CA ALA A 857 -10.68 -20.70 38.16
C ALA A 857 -10.74 -21.90 37.21
N TYR A 858 -9.59 -22.27 36.61
CA TYR A 858 -9.42 -23.42 35.72
C TYR A 858 -9.36 -24.74 36.53
N LYS A 859 -10.50 -25.12 37.12
CA LYS A 859 -10.69 -26.34 37.93
C LYS A 859 -11.09 -27.57 37.12
N ASN A 860 -11.59 -27.38 35.90
CA ASN A 860 -12.13 -28.45 35.06
C ASN A 860 -11.24 -28.72 33.84
N TYR A 861 -10.31 -29.66 33.98
CA TYR A 861 -9.32 -30.04 32.96
C TYR A 861 -9.90 -30.90 31.81
N SER A 862 -11.18 -30.71 31.45
CA SER A 862 -11.85 -31.46 30.37
C SER A 862 -11.69 -30.84 28.98
N LYS A 863 -11.21 -29.59 28.89
CA LYS A 863 -10.95 -28.83 27.65
C LYS A 863 -9.59 -28.14 27.71
N MET A 864 -9.07 -27.72 26.56
CA MET A 864 -7.93 -26.81 26.49
C MET A 864 -8.35 -25.38 26.84
N GLN A 865 -7.41 -24.54 27.27
CA GLN A 865 -7.66 -23.10 27.51
C GLN A 865 -6.50 -22.24 26.98
N THR A 866 -6.80 -21.05 26.46
CA THR A 866 -5.80 -20.04 26.09
C THR A 866 -6.16 -18.68 26.68
N LEU A 867 -5.17 -18.02 27.30
CA LEU A 867 -5.26 -16.63 27.73
C LEU A 867 -4.63 -15.72 26.68
N LEU A 868 -5.41 -14.83 26.08
CA LEU A 868 -4.91 -13.77 25.19
C LEU A 868 -4.74 -12.50 26.02
N ILE A 869 -3.52 -12.21 26.45
CA ILE A 869 -3.20 -11.17 27.44
C ILE A 869 -2.68 -9.91 26.75
N LEU A 870 -3.45 -8.81 26.81
CA LEU A 870 -3.09 -7.51 26.25
C LEU A 870 -2.51 -6.63 27.35
N THR A 871 -1.22 -6.29 27.26
CA THR A 871 -0.43 -5.72 28.36
C THR A 871 0.76 -4.89 27.85
N ASP A 872 1.19 -3.86 28.57
CA ASP A 872 2.45 -3.15 28.32
C ASP A 872 3.65 -3.77 29.06
N GLY A 873 3.39 -4.67 30.02
CA GLY A 873 4.36 -5.38 30.85
C GLY A 873 4.81 -4.62 32.11
N LEU A 874 4.19 -3.49 32.43
CA LEU A 874 4.50 -2.63 33.58
C LEU A 874 3.72 -3.07 34.84
N TRP A 875 3.97 -4.30 35.27
CA TRP A 875 3.28 -4.95 36.39
C TRP A 875 3.78 -4.47 37.78
N GLU A 876 3.77 -3.15 38.02
CA GLU A 876 4.24 -2.52 39.27
C GLU A 876 3.37 -2.86 40.51
N GLY A 877 2.28 -3.62 40.34
CA GLY A 877 1.48 -4.15 41.45
C GLY A 877 1.95 -5.52 41.95
N SER A 878 2.79 -6.22 41.18
CA SER A 878 3.41 -7.48 41.58
C SER A 878 4.48 -7.23 42.66
N ASN A 879 4.66 -8.17 43.59
CA ASN A 879 5.48 -7.93 44.80
C ASN A 879 6.96 -8.31 44.62
N LEU A 880 7.27 -9.13 43.62
CA LEU A 880 8.63 -9.54 43.25
C LEU A 880 8.84 -9.33 41.75
N THR A 881 10.10 -9.36 41.29
CA THR A 881 10.42 -9.16 39.87
C THR A 881 10.06 -10.36 38.99
N ASP A 882 9.98 -11.55 39.60
CA ASP A 882 9.98 -12.87 38.98
C ASP A 882 8.74 -13.72 39.40
N ASP A 883 7.73 -13.12 40.03
CA ASP A 883 6.61 -13.86 40.62
C ASP A 883 5.66 -14.48 39.57
N VAL A 884 5.52 -13.85 38.41
CA VAL A 884 4.78 -14.38 37.25
C VAL A 884 5.47 -15.62 36.67
N GLU A 885 6.78 -15.57 36.50
CA GLU A 885 7.63 -16.65 35.99
C GLU A 885 7.51 -17.91 36.86
N HIS A 886 7.62 -17.74 38.18
CA HIS A 886 7.47 -18.83 39.15
C HIS A 886 6.04 -19.39 39.18
N LEU A 887 5.03 -18.51 39.13
CA LEU A 887 3.62 -18.90 39.17
C LEU A 887 3.21 -19.70 37.92
N ILE A 888 3.59 -19.25 36.73
CA ILE A 888 3.36 -19.99 35.48
C ILE A 888 4.05 -21.36 35.55
N THR A 889 5.32 -21.40 35.97
CA THR A 889 6.08 -22.65 36.08
C THR A 889 5.42 -23.65 37.04
N GLN A 890 5.05 -23.21 38.24
CA GLN A 890 4.36 -24.04 39.24
C GLN A 890 3.00 -24.54 38.73
N PHE A 891 2.23 -23.69 38.04
CA PHE A 891 0.95 -24.05 37.45
C PHE A 891 1.10 -25.09 36.33
N VAL A 892 2.01 -24.87 35.37
CA VAL A 892 2.23 -25.76 34.22
C VAL A 892 2.71 -27.14 34.68
N GLU A 893 3.63 -27.20 35.65
CA GLU A 893 4.02 -28.47 36.29
C GLU A 893 2.85 -29.17 37.00
N GLY A 894 2.09 -28.42 37.79
CA GLY A 894 0.93 -28.93 38.52
C GLY A 894 -0.17 -29.43 37.58
N LEU A 895 -0.35 -28.76 36.44
CA LEU A 895 -1.28 -29.14 35.39
C LEU A 895 -0.82 -30.41 34.69
N LYS A 896 0.46 -30.50 34.28
CA LYS A 896 1.02 -31.71 33.63
C LYS A 896 0.88 -32.96 34.51
N LYS A 897 1.05 -32.82 35.83
CA LYS A 897 0.81 -33.89 36.83
C LYS A 897 -0.67 -34.33 36.92
N LYS A 898 -1.63 -33.45 36.65
CA LYS A 898 -3.09 -33.73 36.68
C LYS A 898 -3.67 -34.18 35.33
N VAL A 899 -3.11 -33.69 34.23
CA VAL A 899 -3.60 -33.90 32.85
C VAL A 899 -2.95 -35.13 32.20
N GLY A 900 -1.73 -35.49 32.60
CA GLY A 900 -1.05 -36.71 32.13
C GLY A 900 -0.53 -36.59 30.69
N LYS A 901 -0.52 -37.72 29.95
CA LYS A 901 -0.03 -37.82 28.57
C LYS A 901 -1.06 -37.36 27.51
N ARG A 902 -1.78 -36.26 27.75
CA ARG A 902 -2.66 -35.66 26.72
C ARG A 902 -1.87 -34.78 25.75
N GLU A 903 -2.59 -34.19 24.80
CA GLU A 903 -2.09 -33.26 23.79
C GLU A 903 -1.24 -32.12 24.38
N ARG A 904 -0.24 -31.71 23.61
CA ARG A 904 0.72 -30.65 23.94
C ARG A 904 0.07 -29.27 23.89
N ARG A 905 0.59 -28.32 24.67
CA ARG A 905 0.03 -26.97 24.88
C ARG A 905 -1.47 -27.01 25.25
N TRP A 906 -1.82 -27.92 26.18
CA TRP A 906 -3.17 -28.07 26.75
C TRP A 906 -3.68 -26.77 27.41
N PHE A 907 -2.75 -25.97 27.90
CA PHE A 907 -2.94 -24.57 28.29
C PHE A 907 -1.94 -23.73 27.50
N SER A 908 -2.30 -22.52 27.08
CA SER A 908 -1.34 -21.55 26.53
C SER A 908 -1.61 -20.11 26.96
N ILE A 909 -0.58 -19.28 26.88
CA ILE A 909 -0.62 -17.84 27.17
C ILE A 909 -0.03 -17.12 25.95
N GLN A 910 -0.79 -16.20 25.38
CA GLN A 910 -0.32 -15.25 24.38
C GLN A 910 -0.17 -13.89 25.03
N PHE A 911 1.04 -13.34 25.13
CA PHE A 911 1.23 -11.94 25.45
C PHE A 911 1.18 -11.12 24.15
N ILE A 912 0.28 -10.14 24.12
CA ILE A 912 0.16 -9.14 23.07
C ILE A 912 0.68 -7.82 23.65
N SER A 913 1.92 -7.47 23.32
CA SER A 913 2.66 -6.40 24.00
C SER A 913 2.37 -5.01 23.45
N PHE A 914 2.11 -4.05 24.35
CA PHE A 914 1.90 -2.63 24.09
C PHE A 914 3.04 -1.76 24.64
N GLY A 915 3.04 -0.46 24.34
CA GLY A 915 4.09 0.47 24.77
C GLY A 915 5.44 0.24 24.10
N LYS A 916 6.49 0.87 24.65
CA LYS A 916 7.89 0.82 24.16
C LYS A 916 8.93 0.74 25.28
N SER A 917 8.52 0.27 26.46
CA SER A 917 9.43 0.12 27.62
C SER A 917 10.38 -1.06 27.39
N LYS A 918 11.68 -0.78 27.23
CA LYS A 918 12.69 -1.83 26.99
C LYS A 918 12.70 -2.90 28.08
N ALA A 919 12.57 -2.51 29.35
CA ALA A 919 12.57 -3.47 30.47
C ALA A 919 11.31 -4.36 30.49
N ALA A 920 10.16 -3.82 30.08
CA ALA A 920 8.92 -4.58 30.02
C ALA A 920 8.88 -5.53 28.81
N LEU A 921 9.33 -5.07 27.65
CA LEU A 921 9.47 -5.91 26.45
C LEU A 921 10.51 -7.02 26.65
N GLU A 922 11.63 -6.74 27.33
CA GLU A 922 12.63 -7.74 27.69
C GLU A 922 12.08 -8.77 28.71
N ARG A 923 11.24 -8.36 29.67
CA ARG A 923 10.54 -9.31 30.56
C ARG A 923 9.61 -10.24 29.76
N LEU A 924 8.74 -9.69 28.92
CA LEU A 924 7.81 -10.48 28.11
C LEU A 924 8.57 -11.44 27.17
N ARG A 925 9.67 -10.97 26.57
CA ARG A 925 10.58 -11.82 25.80
C ARG A 925 11.19 -12.96 26.63
N LYS A 926 11.52 -12.75 27.91
CA LYS A 926 12.09 -13.81 28.77
C LYS A 926 11.06 -14.83 29.25
N LEU A 927 9.80 -14.41 29.36
CA LEU A 927 8.67 -15.32 29.59
C LEU A 927 8.41 -16.26 28.39
N ASP A 928 8.94 -15.90 27.21
CA ASP A 928 8.85 -16.60 25.93
C ASP A 928 10.15 -17.41 25.68
N ASP A 929 11.27 -16.73 25.39
CA ASP A 929 12.60 -17.34 25.07
C ASP A 929 13.26 -18.11 26.25
N GLU A 930 13.08 -17.69 27.50
CA GLU A 930 13.92 -18.12 28.64
C GLU A 930 13.18 -18.90 29.75
N LEU A 931 11.85 -19.09 29.65
CA LEU A 931 11.02 -19.63 30.73
C LEU A 931 11.14 -21.16 30.88
N LYS A 932 11.91 -21.60 31.88
CA LYS A 932 12.26 -23.00 32.16
C LYS A 932 11.09 -23.86 32.66
N THR A 933 10.20 -24.22 31.74
CA THR A 933 8.99 -25.02 31.98
C THR A 933 9.12 -26.44 31.42
N VAL A 934 8.26 -27.34 31.90
CA VAL A 934 8.19 -28.75 31.44
C VAL A 934 7.55 -28.92 30.06
N GLU A 935 6.97 -27.86 29.53
CA GLU A 935 6.52 -27.67 28.15
C GLU A 935 6.38 -26.15 27.96
N ASP A 936 6.93 -25.63 26.87
CA ASP A 936 6.71 -24.25 26.47
C ASP A 936 5.23 -24.06 26.06
N VAL A 937 4.63 -23.01 26.64
CA VAL A 937 3.22 -22.63 26.56
C VAL A 937 3.01 -21.11 26.49
N VAL A 938 4.07 -20.31 26.35
CA VAL A 938 4.02 -18.84 26.41
C VAL A 938 4.62 -18.26 25.15
N ASP A 939 3.88 -17.39 24.46
CA ASP A 939 4.38 -16.68 23.27
C ASP A 939 4.12 -15.18 23.39
N THR A 940 5.10 -14.35 23.02
CA THR A 940 5.01 -12.88 22.99
C THR A 940 5.05 -12.34 21.57
N LYS A 941 4.03 -11.55 21.21
CA LYS A 941 3.96 -10.84 19.93
C LYS A 941 3.60 -9.36 20.14
N PRO A 942 4.17 -8.41 19.37
CA PRO A 942 3.75 -7.02 19.43
C PRO A 942 2.33 -6.85 18.87
N TRP A 943 1.56 -5.92 19.45
CA TRP A 943 0.18 -5.65 18.99
C TRP A 943 0.07 -5.28 17.51
N TYR A 944 1.15 -4.78 16.91
CA TYR A 944 1.22 -4.27 15.54
C TYR A 944 1.77 -5.28 14.51
N THR A 945 1.81 -6.59 14.81
CA THR A 945 2.27 -7.59 13.82
C THR A 945 1.37 -7.67 12.58
N ASP A 946 1.99 -7.87 11.41
CA ASP A 946 1.31 -7.91 10.10
C ASP A 946 0.40 -9.15 9.94
N ASN A 947 0.78 -10.29 10.54
CA ASN A 947 -0.04 -11.50 10.55
C ASN A 947 -0.98 -11.51 11.77
N VAL A 948 -2.21 -11.04 11.59
CA VAL A 948 -3.22 -10.99 12.67
C VAL A 948 -3.60 -12.38 13.20
N GLU A 949 -3.48 -13.45 12.40
CA GLU A 949 -3.78 -14.82 12.84
C GLU A 949 -2.74 -15.35 13.85
N SER A 950 -1.47 -14.94 13.72
CA SER A 950 -0.39 -15.34 14.66
C SER A 950 -0.69 -14.92 16.11
N LEU A 951 -1.44 -13.83 16.31
CA LEU A 951 -1.91 -13.38 17.64
C LEU A 951 -2.97 -14.29 18.27
N ILE A 952 -3.43 -15.31 17.55
CA ILE A 952 -4.39 -16.33 17.99
C ILE A 952 -3.69 -17.69 18.09
N VAL A 953 -2.86 -18.04 17.11
CA VAL A 953 -2.29 -19.40 16.98
C VAL A 953 -0.82 -19.53 17.37
N GLY A 954 -0.05 -18.46 17.58
CA GLY A 954 1.37 -18.53 17.94
C GLY A 954 1.61 -19.35 19.21
N SER A 955 0.98 -18.96 20.32
CA SER A 955 1.00 -19.75 21.57
C SER A 955 0.41 -21.16 21.46
N ILE A 956 -0.21 -21.54 20.35
CA ILE A 956 -0.82 -22.87 20.11
C ILE A 956 0.04 -23.74 19.18
N LEU A 957 0.79 -23.15 18.24
CA LEU A 957 1.48 -23.86 17.15
C LEU A 957 3.00 -23.78 17.24
N GLN A 958 3.62 -24.91 17.63
CA GLN A 958 5.08 -25.10 17.70
C GLN A 958 5.86 -24.92 16.37
N ALA A 959 5.18 -24.50 15.29
CA ALA A 959 5.77 -24.26 13.99
C ALA A 959 6.10 -22.77 13.74
N GLU A 960 5.48 -21.83 14.46
CA GLU A 960 5.77 -20.40 14.31
C GLU A 960 7.05 -19.99 15.06
N ASP A 961 7.30 -20.59 16.21
CA ASP A 961 8.50 -20.37 17.04
C ASP A 961 9.80 -20.72 16.29
N ALA A 962 9.74 -21.72 15.41
CA ALA A 962 10.85 -22.16 14.56
C ALA A 962 11.14 -21.24 13.36
N ALA A 963 10.34 -20.19 13.14
CA ALA A 963 10.41 -19.33 11.95
C ALA A 963 11.18 -18.02 12.14
N GLN A 964 11.58 -17.64 13.37
CA GLN A 964 12.32 -16.41 13.61
C GLN A 964 13.84 -16.60 13.64
N PRO A 965 14.64 -15.81 12.90
CA PRO A 965 16.09 -15.89 12.94
C PRO A 965 16.63 -15.24 14.23
N SER A 966 17.38 -16.00 15.02
CA SER A 966 17.92 -15.57 16.31
C SER A 966 18.85 -14.35 16.19
N THR A 967 18.43 -13.19 16.70
CA THR A 967 19.23 -11.96 16.68
C THR A 967 20.30 -11.95 17.79
N SER A 968 21.38 -12.72 17.62
CA SER A 968 22.61 -12.58 18.40
C SER A 968 23.43 -11.38 17.91
N GLY A 969 23.80 -10.48 18.82
CA GLY A 969 24.25 -9.12 18.48
C GLY A 969 25.63 -8.97 17.84
N LEU A 970 25.83 -7.82 17.17
CA LEU A 970 27.15 -7.36 16.73
C LEU A 970 28.08 -7.10 17.94
N GLN A 971 29.32 -7.60 17.85
CA GLN A 971 30.47 -7.00 18.52
C GLN A 971 31.54 -6.70 17.47
N LEU A 972 32.02 -5.45 17.46
CA LEU A 972 33.20 -5.08 16.68
C LEU A 972 34.46 -5.49 17.42
N ALA A 973 35.45 -5.97 16.68
CA ALA A 973 36.86 -5.97 17.08
C ALA A 973 37.72 -5.81 15.83
N ASP A 974 38.62 -4.83 15.83
CA ASP A 974 39.65 -4.67 14.80
C ASP A 974 40.68 -5.81 14.88
N HIS A 975 41.26 -6.20 13.73
CA HIS A 975 42.67 -5.91 13.44
C HIS A 975 43.13 -6.48 12.09
N THR A 976 44.18 -5.86 11.55
CA THR A 976 44.81 -6.17 10.25
C THR A 976 45.78 -7.37 10.31
N PRO A 977 46.13 -7.99 9.16
CA PRO A 977 46.70 -9.34 9.13
C PRO A 977 48.23 -9.38 9.30
N SER A 978 48.72 -10.47 9.89
CA SER A 978 50.09 -10.98 9.66
C SER A 978 50.15 -12.52 9.80
N SER A 979 51.27 -13.12 9.41
CA SER A 979 51.39 -14.57 9.17
C SER A 979 52.05 -15.37 10.30
N SER A 980 51.65 -16.64 10.51
CA SER A 980 52.50 -17.82 10.23
C SER A 980 52.05 -19.16 10.88
N ARG A 981 52.55 -20.27 10.31
CA ARG A 981 52.85 -21.59 10.95
C ARG A 981 51.72 -22.48 11.53
N THR A 982 51.23 -23.36 10.64
CA THR A 982 51.32 -24.85 10.72
C THR A 982 50.89 -25.65 11.96
N ASN A 983 50.13 -26.73 11.67
CA ASN A 983 50.01 -28.06 12.33
C ASN A 983 48.81 -28.36 13.24
N SER A 984 48.45 -29.65 13.23
CA SER A 984 47.59 -30.40 14.18
C SER A 984 46.06 -30.22 14.13
N ILE A 985 45.43 -30.75 13.06
CA ILE A 985 44.07 -31.33 13.17
C ILE A 985 44.07 -32.70 12.48
N ASN A 986 44.21 -33.79 13.25
CA ASN A 986 44.00 -35.15 12.73
C ASN A 986 43.67 -36.19 13.83
N GLN A 987 42.55 -36.00 14.55
CA GLN A 987 41.96 -37.01 15.44
C GLN A 987 40.45 -36.75 15.64
N SER A 988 39.76 -37.65 16.35
CA SER A 988 38.34 -37.50 16.76
C SER A 988 37.25 -37.57 15.67
N LYS A 989 37.47 -38.30 14.58
CA LYS A 989 36.39 -38.93 13.77
C LYS A 989 36.42 -40.46 13.89
N ARG A 990 36.18 -40.99 15.11
CA ARG A 990 35.90 -42.41 15.39
C ARG A 990 35.23 -42.56 16.75
N ASN A 991 34.44 -43.63 16.91
CA ASN A 991 33.76 -44.14 18.13
C ASN A 991 32.34 -43.60 18.43
N LEU A 992 31.32 -44.15 17.76
CA LEU A 992 30.14 -44.70 18.46
C LEU A 992 29.37 -45.78 17.64
N LYS A 993 30.04 -46.90 17.32
CA LYS A 993 29.40 -48.16 16.91
C LYS A 993 30.12 -49.34 17.57
N LYS A 994 29.50 -49.91 18.62
CA LYS A 994 29.68 -51.25 19.23
C LYS A 994 29.37 -51.21 20.74
N ARG A 995 28.11 -51.45 21.17
CA ARG A 995 27.82 -51.89 22.55
C ARG A 995 26.44 -52.54 22.81
N VAL A 996 25.99 -53.47 21.96
CA VAL A 996 25.05 -54.53 22.37
C VAL A 996 25.49 -55.85 21.71
N ALA A 997 26.15 -56.71 22.47
CA ALA A 997 26.40 -58.13 22.15
C ALA A 997 27.01 -58.81 23.39
N GLY A 998 26.44 -59.95 23.80
CA GLY A 998 26.98 -60.80 24.87
C GLY A 998 26.59 -60.40 26.29
N LEU A 999 25.54 -61.03 26.82
CA LEU A 999 25.67 -62.00 27.91
C LEU A 999 24.35 -62.77 28.11
N LEU A 1000 24.26 -63.92 27.45
CA LEU A 1000 23.44 -65.05 27.88
C LEU A 1000 24.33 -66.29 27.88
N GLY A 1001 24.16 -67.10 28.92
CA GLY A 1001 25.05 -68.16 29.38
C GLY A 1001 24.76 -68.31 30.88
N PRO A 1002 24.51 -69.53 31.38
CA PRO A 1002 23.76 -69.74 32.63
C PRO A 1002 24.48 -69.26 33.90
#